data_AF-A0A4Y6PZT0-F1
#
_entry.id   AF-A0A4Y6PZT0-F1
#
_cell.length_a   1.000
_cell.length_b   1.000
_cell.length_c   1.000
_cell.angle_alpha   90.00
_cell.angle_beta   90.00
_cell.angle_gamma   90.00
#
_symmetry.space_group_name_H-M   'P 1'
#
loop_
_entity.id
_entity.type
_entity.pdbx_description
1 polymer ?
#
loop_
_entity_poly.entity_id
_entity_poly.type
_entity_poly.pdbx_seq_one_letter_code
_entity_poly.pdbx_strand_id
1 'polypeptide(L)'
;MKTRLITTLLAIAAVLAGGCSGCDEPNDPPPKVATDIFAEMGEPMPSATDEQLEAFERGRAVALERHTVDTGLGPEFNTSFCASCHEQPTTGGSSPRYRNFLLTGTRLSDDSLVLFGKDGVQTQFRTEAPYRVATDERATLFATRNAIPFFGVGALAEIPEASILANSDPDDEDGDGISGRPNWDRGFVGRFGRKAQTVSIEGFIRGPLFNHLGLTSNPLPNARKAELPVPSDLETGMVVRSGSGFGLGVPFCPHCQAAAPEEPLFDSDDAADPELSEDELFDLVSFAMLLAAPAPDAPTEESERGEALFGEIGCAKCHVPALEGPRGLVMAYTDMLLHDMGDELADGLAQGVATGSEYRTQPLWGVAATEPYLHDGRADTLDEAIRWHGGEAKAVRERYEALAEDERAAIIAFLESLGGREQRSSGLLPPGQPVADVGEYGGPVHDLTGASAELYKRGREVFDRDMTLEAGLGPMFNGDSCRACHFEPTIGGAGPVGLNVTREGIIEGESGLFFTPEGGTLLHRLATDVHGRPAADPDANVVELRQTPPLYGLGLVDQIPEAAIEANADPDDMNGDGISGRVARLADGRVGRFGWKGDFPTLEDFVRDALSNEVGLTLADDEAFLAGVATDDDAVEDPEFGGEDYLALVFYTAMLGPPPQAASLDETQTEGERLFGQVGCDSCHVPELPTGSGEPVRLFSDLLLHDVAPEDYRGVEGVVAGTREFRTPPLWGISQTGPYMHDGLAGTLDEAIRRHAGEAAGVVERYELISDEERAALVEYLEAL
;
A
#
# COMPACT_ATOMS: atom_id res chain seq x y z
N MET A 1 -24.77 -26.72 3.20
CA MET A 1 -24.23 -25.87 2.12
C MET A 1 -23.32 -26.63 1.16
N LYS A 2 -22.39 -27.50 1.61
CA LYS A 2 -21.47 -28.29 0.75
C LYS A 2 -22.10 -29.12 -0.39
N THR A 3 -23.35 -29.57 -0.28
CA THR A 3 -23.98 -30.47 -1.27
C THR A 3 -24.61 -29.74 -2.47
N ARG A 4 -24.87 -28.42 -2.39
CA ARG A 4 -25.45 -27.66 -3.51
C ARG A 4 -24.39 -27.14 -4.49
N LEU A 5 -23.20 -26.76 -4.00
CA LEU A 5 -22.06 -26.31 -4.83
C LEU A 5 -21.62 -27.38 -5.87
N ILE A 6 -21.64 -28.65 -5.48
CA ILE A 6 -21.22 -29.80 -6.33
C ILE A 6 -22.18 -30.03 -7.51
N THR A 7 -23.46 -29.64 -7.40
CA THR A 7 -24.45 -29.92 -8.45
C THR A 7 -24.38 -28.88 -9.58
N THR A 8 -23.91 -27.67 -9.28
CA THR A 8 -23.81 -26.54 -10.21
C THR A 8 -22.59 -26.66 -11.14
N LEU A 9 -21.44 -27.11 -10.63
CA LEU A 9 -20.22 -27.32 -11.43
C LEU A 9 -20.35 -28.48 -12.44
N LEU A 10 -21.26 -29.43 -12.20
CA LEU A 10 -21.56 -30.54 -13.11
C LEU A 10 -22.33 -30.13 -14.37
N ALA A 11 -23.01 -28.96 -14.38
CA ALA A 11 -23.69 -28.44 -15.57
C ALA A 11 -22.71 -27.84 -16.59
N ILE A 12 -21.58 -27.29 -16.12
CA ILE A 12 -20.52 -26.66 -16.93
C ILE A 12 -19.82 -27.67 -17.85
N ALA A 13 -19.58 -28.89 -17.37
CA ALA A 13 -18.97 -29.96 -18.17
C ALA A 13 -19.82 -30.43 -19.36
N ALA A 14 -21.13 -30.16 -19.36
CA ALA A 14 -22.05 -30.65 -20.41
C ALA A 14 -22.10 -29.75 -21.65
N VAL A 15 -21.64 -28.49 -21.56
CA VAL A 15 -21.69 -27.52 -22.67
C VAL A 15 -20.45 -27.60 -23.57
N LEU A 16 -19.32 -28.07 -23.05
CA LEU A 16 -18.05 -28.21 -23.80
C LEU A 16 -18.00 -29.42 -24.77
N ALA A 17 -18.97 -30.34 -24.74
CA ALA A 17 -18.96 -31.58 -25.53
C ALA A 17 -19.67 -31.48 -26.91
N GLY A 18 -19.95 -30.27 -27.39
CA GLY A 18 -20.82 -30.01 -28.54
C GLY A 18 -20.13 -29.91 -29.89
N GLY A 19 -19.36 -30.89 -30.36
CA GLY A 19 -18.97 -30.92 -31.78
C GLY A 19 -17.77 -31.77 -32.19
N CYS A 20 -17.94 -33.09 -32.31
CA CYS A 20 -17.15 -33.89 -33.25
C CYS A 20 -17.78 -35.28 -33.44
N SER A 21 -18.57 -35.45 -34.51
CA SER A 21 -19.09 -36.76 -34.89
C SER A 21 -18.04 -37.52 -35.72
N GLY A 22 -17.15 -38.24 -35.04
CA GLY A 22 -16.39 -39.34 -35.66
C GLY A 22 -14.90 -39.38 -35.35
N CYS A 23 -14.53 -39.72 -34.12
CA CYS A 23 -13.28 -40.39 -33.76
C CYS A 23 -13.58 -41.36 -32.61
N ASP A 24 -13.02 -42.57 -32.62
CA ASP A 24 -13.09 -43.52 -31.49
C ASP A 24 -12.35 -42.89 -30.30
N GLU A 25 -13.07 -42.42 -29.28
CA GLU A 25 -12.49 -41.78 -28.09
C GLU A 25 -11.99 -42.82 -27.06
N PRO A 26 -10.83 -42.56 -26.41
CA PRO A 26 -10.48 -43.26 -25.17
C PRO A 26 -11.52 -42.95 -24.09
N ASN A 27 -11.84 -43.98 -23.31
CA ASN A 27 -12.97 -44.07 -22.38
C ASN A 27 -12.72 -43.33 -21.05
N ASP A 28 -11.97 -42.23 -21.07
CA ASP A 28 -11.69 -41.45 -19.87
C ASP A 28 -12.85 -40.50 -19.57
N PRO A 29 -13.33 -40.43 -18.31
CA PRO A 29 -14.39 -39.49 -17.95
C PRO A 29 -13.91 -38.05 -18.19
N PRO A 30 -14.80 -37.13 -18.61
CA PRO A 30 -14.42 -35.74 -18.82
C PRO A 30 -13.77 -35.16 -17.55
N PRO A 31 -12.74 -34.31 -17.70
CA PRO A 31 -12.04 -33.74 -16.56
C PRO A 31 -13.03 -32.96 -15.68
N LYS A 32 -12.96 -33.20 -14.38
CA LYS A 32 -13.82 -32.54 -13.39
C LYS A 32 -13.24 -31.18 -13.04
N VAL A 33 -14.08 -30.24 -12.63
CA VAL A 33 -13.59 -28.96 -12.06
C VAL A 33 -12.85 -29.22 -10.75
N ALA A 34 -11.70 -28.58 -10.57
CA ALA A 34 -10.93 -28.59 -9.34
C ALA A 34 -11.69 -27.78 -8.27
N THR A 35 -12.43 -28.44 -7.37
CA THR A 35 -13.30 -27.75 -6.41
C THR A 35 -12.62 -27.41 -5.09
N ASP A 36 -11.49 -28.03 -4.79
CA ASP A 36 -10.75 -27.95 -3.52
C ASP A 36 -9.70 -26.83 -3.49
N ILE A 37 -9.73 -25.93 -4.48
CA ILE A 37 -8.88 -24.73 -4.60
C ILE A 37 -9.61 -23.42 -4.28
N PHE A 38 -10.94 -23.47 -4.11
CA PHE A 38 -11.80 -22.30 -3.96
C PHE A 38 -12.20 -22.05 -2.49
N ALA A 39 -12.06 -20.80 -2.02
CA ALA A 39 -12.51 -20.35 -0.69
C ALA A 39 -12.93 -18.87 -0.71
N GLU A 40 -13.29 -18.31 0.45
CA GLU A 40 -13.40 -16.86 0.61
C GLU A 40 -12.01 -16.22 0.39
N MET A 41 -11.96 -14.98 -0.13
CA MET A 41 -10.68 -14.29 -0.36
C MET A 41 -9.94 -14.15 0.96
N GLY A 42 -8.63 -14.40 0.94
CA GLY A 42 -7.75 -14.34 2.11
C GLY A 42 -7.62 -15.67 2.85
N GLU A 43 -8.48 -16.65 2.56
CA GLU A 43 -8.44 -17.96 3.19
C GLU A 43 -7.51 -18.93 2.43
N PRO A 44 -6.91 -19.91 3.13
CA PRO A 44 -6.08 -20.92 2.49
C PRO A 44 -6.93 -21.91 1.68
N MET A 45 -6.31 -22.57 0.70
CA MET A 45 -6.93 -23.61 -0.11
C MET A 45 -7.49 -24.73 0.78
N PRO A 46 -8.74 -25.18 0.56
CA PRO A 46 -9.32 -26.30 1.31
C PRO A 46 -8.53 -27.61 1.23
N SER A 47 -7.66 -27.78 0.23
CA SER A 47 -6.79 -28.94 0.09
C SER A 47 -5.53 -28.91 0.97
N ALA A 48 -5.26 -27.82 1.68
CA ALA A 48 -4.07 -27.67 2.52
C ALA A 48 -4.03 -28.70 3.66
N THR A 49 -2.84 -29.24 3.95
CA THR A 49 -2.60 -30.07 5.13
C THR A 49 -2.50 -29.23 6.40
N ASP A 50 -2.60 -29.84 7.59
CA ASP A 50 -2.44 -29.12 8.87
C ASP A 50 -1.09 -28.38 8.96
N GLU A 51 0.00 -29.01 8.49
CA GLU A 51 1.34 -28.40 8.44
C GLU A 51 1.40 -27.22 7.46
N GLN A 52 0.73 -27.33 6.30
CA GLN A 52 0.61 -26.24 5.33
C GLN A 52 -0.21 -25.07 5.89
N LEU A 53 -1.26 -25.34 6.67
CA LEU A 53 -2.04 -24.29 7.34
C LEU A 53 -1.19 -23.54 8.38
N GLU A 54 -0.36 -24.25 9.13
CA GLU A 54 0.59 -23.60 10.06
C GLU A 54 1.61 -22.72 9.30
N ALA A 55 2.15 -23.21 8.17
CA ALA A 55 3.03 -22.41 7.32
C ALA A 55 2.34 -21.20 6.69
N PHE A 56 1.08 -21.35 6.27
CA PHE A 56 0.25 -20.26 5.75
C PHE A 56 0.08 -19.15 6.79
N GLU A 57 -0.21 -19.51 8.04
CA GLU A 57 -0.38 -18.55 9.13
C GLU A 57 0.91 -17.80 9.47
N ARG A 58 2.04 -18.51 9.53
CA ARG A 58 3.36 -17.88 9.72
C ARG A 58 3.73 -16.99 8.54
N GLY A 59 3.48 -17.43 7.31
CA GLY A 59 3.75 -16.64 6.12
C GLY A 59 2.88 -15.39 6.01
N ARG A 60 1.61 -15.48 6.47
CA ARG A 60 0.74 -14.31 6.62
C ARG A 60 1.28 -13.32 7.64
N ALA A 61 1.84 -13.80 8.75
CA ALA A 61 2.49 -12.94 9.74
C ALA A 61 3.71 -12.22 9.13
N VAL A 62 4.56 -12.93 8.38
CA VAL A 62 5.70 -12.33 7.64
C VAL A 62 5.21 -11.27 6.64
N ALA A 63 4.12 -11.54 5.90
CA ALA A 63 3.56 -10.56 4.96
C ALA A 63 3.04 -9.28 5.63
N LEU A 64 2.67 -9.35 6.91
CA LEU A 64 2.17 -8.25 7.73
C LEU A 64 3.27 -7.60 8.58
N GLU A 65 4.50 -8.11 8.56
CA GLU A 65 5.58 -7.57 9.38
C GLU A 65 6.08 -6.23 8.83
N ARG A 66 6.14 -5.21 9.69
CA ARG A 66 6.66 -3.88 9.35
C ARG A 66 8.16 -3.86 9.60
N HIS A 67 8.92 -3.71 8.53
CA HIS A 67 10.36 -3.55 8.62
C HIS A 67 10.71 -2.10 8.97
N THR A 68 11.67 -1.94 9.87
CA THR A 68 12.34 -0.69 10.24
C THR A 68 13.79 -0.73 9.75
N VAL A 69 14.53 0.37 9.88
CA VAL A 69 15.97 0.40 9.52
C VAL A 69 16.74 -0.71 10.25
N ASP A 70 16.46 -0.91 11.54
CA ASP A 70 17.13 -1.92 12.37
C ASP A 70 16.81 -3.37 11.97
N THR A 71 15.67 -3.59 11.32
CA THR A 71 15.24 -4.91 10.84
C THR A 71 15.46 -5.09 9.34
N GLY A 72 16.26 -4.23 8.70
CA GLY A 72 16.64 -4.39 7.28
C GLY A 72 15.92 -3.54 6.25
N LEU A 73 15.08 -2.58 6.67
CA LEU A 73 14.45 -1.71 5.70
C LEU A 73 15.47 -0.76 5.09
N GLY A 74 15.61 -0.79 3.76
CA GLY A 74 16.43 0.17 3.02
C GLY A 74 17.70 -0.43 2.41
N PRO A 75 18.74 0.39 2.15
CA PRO A 75 18.81 1.84 2.34
C PRO A 75 17.87 2.64 1.41
N GLU A 76 17.29 1.97 0.40
CA GLU A 76 16.33 2.48 -0.58
C GLU A 76 15.05 1.65 -0.56
N PHE A 77 13.88 2.28 -0.43
CA PHE A 77 12.61 1.57 -0.32
C PHE A 77 11.41 2.38 -0.86
N ASN A 78 10.32 1.67 -1.12
CA ASN A 78 9.01 2.16 -1.58
C ASN A 78 7.90 1.86 -0.57
N THR A 79 8.06 0.80 0.21
CA THR A 79 7.16 0.41 1.29
C THR A 79 7.92 -0.35 2.37
N SER A 80 7.32 -0.56 3.53
CA SER A 80 7.94 -1.25 4.67
C SER A 80 7.38 -2.63 4.97
N PHE A 81 6.36 -3.10 4.24
CA PHE A 81 5.79 -4.44 4.42
C PHE A 81 5.01 -4.89 3.18
N CYS A 82 4.92 -6.21 2.96
CA CYS A 82 4.31 -6.79 1.76
C CYS A 82 2.81 -6.47 1.62
N ALA A 83 2.04 -6.62 2.70
CA ALA A 83 0.60 -6.44 2.68
C ALA A 83 0.18 -5.02 2.28
N SER A 84 1.03 -4.00 2.47
CA SER A 84 0.74 -2.62 2.08
C SER A 84 0.41 -2.43 0.60
N CYS A 85 0.93 -3.30 -0.28
CA CYS A 85 0.60 -3.32 -1.71
C CYS A 85 -0.35 -4.46 -2.08
N HIS A 86 -0.71 -5.33 -1.13
CA HIS A 86 -1.48 -6.55 -1.35
C HIS A 86 -2.60 -6.68 -0.32
N GLU A 87 -3.30 -5.59 -0.05
CA GLU A 87 -4.27 -5.47 1.05
C GLU A 87 -5.73 -5.52 0.59
N GLN A 88 -6.01 -5.40 -0.70
CA GLN A 88 -7.37 -5.22 -1.21
C GLN A 88 -7.95 -6.47 -1.88
N PRO A 89 -9.08 -7.04 -1.41
CA PRO A 89 -9.87 -6.63 -0.25
C PRO A 89 -9.36 -7.24 1.07
N THR A 90 -8.28 -8.04 1.00
CA THR A 90 -7.61 -8.69 2.13
C THR A 90 -6.17 -8.99 1.76
N THR A 91 -5.35 -9.39 2.73
CA THR A 91 -3.93 -9.73 2.53
C THR A 91 -3.74 -10.78 1.43
N GLY A 92 -2.85 -10.47 0.47
CA GLY A 92 -2.65 -11.23 -0.76
C GLY A 92 -3.46 -10.72 -1.95
N GLY A 93 -4.21 -9.64 -1.79
CA GLY A 93 -5.04 -9.02 -2.82
C GLY A 93 -4.31 -8.06 -3.77
N SER A 94 -5.06 -7.19 -4.44
CA SER A 94 -4.55 -6.06 -5.23
C SER A 94 -4.14 -4.89 -4.33
N SER A 95 -3.72 -3.79 -4.96
CA SER A 95 -3.38 -2.53 -4.29
C SER A 95 -4.34 -1.41 -4.67
N PRO A 96 -4.71 -0.54 -3.70
CA PRO A 96 -5.26 0.77 -4.03
C PRO A 96 -4.26 1.62 -4.84
N ARG A 97 -4.73 2.68 -5.50
CA ARG A 97 -3.94 3.45 -6.49
C ARG A 97 -2.72 4.13 -5.88
N TYR A 98 -2.78 4.58 -4.62
CA TYR A 98 -1.64 5.20 -3.95
C TYR A 98 -0.42 4.26 -3.83
N ARG A 99 -0.58 2.96 -4.04
CA ARG A 99 0.51 1.96 -4.01
C ARG A 99 1.02 1.58 -5.40
N ASN A 100 0.49 2.20 -6.44
CA ASN A 100 1.10 2.14 -7.75
C ASN A 100 2.57 2.56 -7.68
N PHE A 101 3.42 1.81 -8.38
CA PHE A 101 4.85 2.11 -8.45
C PHE A 101 5.27 2.46 -9.87
N LEU A 102 6.34 3.25 -9.95
CA LEU A 102 6.85 3.77 -11.19
C LEU A 102 8.05 2.93 -11.65
N LEU A 103 8.06 2.65 -12.94
CA LEU A 103 9.17 2.06 -13.65
C LEU A 103 9.78 3.13 -14.56
N THR A 104 11.12 3.24 -14.53
CA THR A 104 11.84 4.29 -15.26
C THR A 104 12.97 3.72 -16.10
N GLY A 105 13.22 4.34 -17.24
CA GLY A 105 14.31 3.94 -18.12
C GLY A 105 14.46 4.87 -19.32
N THR A 106 15.31 4.47 -20.25
CA THR A 106 15.51 5.15 -21.51
C THR A 106 15.74 4.14 -22.62
N ARG A 107 15.21 4.43 -23.81
CA ARG A 107 15.44 3.61 -25.00
C ARG A 107 16.63 4.14 -25.76
N LEU A 108 17.63 3.30 -25.99
CA LEU A 108 18.81 3.63 -26.78
C LEU A 108 18.48 3.60 -28.28
N SER A 109 19.40 4.11 -29.11
CA SER A 109 19.22 4.17 -30.56
C SER A 109 19.16 2.82 -31.27
N ASP A 110 19.55 1.73 -30.59
CA ASP A 110 19.44 0.35 -31.06
C ASP A 110 18.24 -0.40 -30.46
N ASP A 111 17.27 0.36 -29.93
CA ASP A 111 16.05 -0.09 -29.24
C ASP A 111 16.27 -0.85 -27.93
N SER A 112 17.52 -1.01 -27.48
CA SER A 112 17.79 -1.59 -26.15
C SER A 112 17.34 -0.64 -25.04
N LEU A 113 16.88 -1.22 -23.92
CA LEU A 113 16.42 -0.49 -22.75
C LEU A 113 17.52 -0.42 -21.70
N VAL A 114 17.75 0.79 -21.18
CA VAL A 114 18.49 1.01 -19.95
C VAL A 114 17.49 1.43 -18.89
N LEU A 115 17.35 0.60 -17.85
CA LEU A 115 16.46 0.86 -16.74
C LEU A 115 17.18 1.68 -15.65
N PHE A 116 16.42 2.50 -14.92
CA PHE A 116 16.93 3.34 -13.83
C PHE A 116 16.28 3.00 -12.49
N GLY A 117 16.89 3.42 -11.39
CA GLY A 117 16.50 2.98 -10.04
C GLY A 117 16.92 1.53 -9.76
N LYS A 118 16.24 0.87 -8.81
CA LYS A 118 16.53 -0.50 -8.41
C LYS A 118 15.85 -1.47 -9.38
N ASP A 119 16.64 -2.01 -10.32
CA ASP A 119 16.17 -2.88 -11.41
C ASP A 119 15.02 -2.30 -12.26
N GLY A 120 15.02 -0.98 -12.45
CA GLY A 120 13.97 -0.27 -13.19
C GLY A 120 12.87 0.32 -12.32
N VAL A 121 12.80 -0.05 -11.03
CA VAL A 121 11.85 0.50 -10.08
C VAL A 121 12.37 1.84 -9.56
N GLN A 122 11.57 2.89 -9.71
CA GLN A 122 11.84 4.18 -9.08
C GLN A 122 11.69 4.04 -7.56
N THR A 123 12.79 4.25 -6.84
CA THR A 123 12.79 4.35 -5.38
C THR A 123 12.10 5.65 -4.93
N GLN A 124 11.28 5.58 -3.89
CA GLN A 124 10.57 6.70 -3.29
C GLN A 124 11.34 7.28 -2.10
N PHE A 125 11.86 6.43 -1.22
CA PHE A 125 12.46 6.85 0.05
C PHE A 125 13.88 6.32 0.25
N ARG A 126 14.62 7.02 1.09
CA ARG A 126 15.91 6.57 1.65
C ARG A 126 15.89 6.68 3.15
N THR A 127 16.60 5.77 3.81
CA THR A 127 16.79 5.80 5.27
C THR A 127 17.72 6.92 5.72
N GLU A 128 18.50 7.48 4.80
CA GLU A 128 19.43 8.59 5.02
C GLU A 128 19.22 9.73 4.02
N ALA A 129 19.71 10.92 4.37
CA ALA A 129 19.69 12.10 3.50
C ALA A 129 20.26 11.77 2.10
N PRO A 130 19.59 12.21 1.00
CA PRO A 130 18.53 13.22 0.95
C PRO A 130 17.10 12.69 1.22
N TYR A 131 16.91 11.49 1.78
CA TYR A 131 15.63 10.85 2.14
C TYR A 131 14.65 10.60 0.98
N ARG A 132 14.86 11.26 -0.15
CA ARG A 132 14.11 11.16 -1.40
C ARG A 132 15.08 10.83 -2.54
N VAL A 133 14.71 9.89 -3.40
CA VAL A 133 15.44 9.62 -4.64
C VAL A 133 14.78 10.37 -5.79
N ALA A 134 15.53 11.27 -6.43
CA ALA A 134 15.07 11.96 -7.63
C ALA A 134 14.96 10.97 -8.80
N THR A 135 14.05 11.24 -9.73
CA THR A 135 14.03 10.48 -10.99
C THR A 135 15.24 10.83 -11.84
N ASP A 136 15.87 9.81 -12.44
CA ASP A 136 17.05 9.99 -13.28
C ASP A 136 16.72 10.93 -14.44
N GLU A 137 17.49 12.02 -14.59
CA GLU A 137 17.26 13.04 -15.63
C GLU A 137 17.32 12.50 -17.06
N ARG A 138 17.92 11.30 -17.25
CA ARG A 138 18.01 10.62 -18.55
C ARG A 138 16.76 9.78 -18.85
N ALA A 139 15.85 9.63 -17.90
CA ALA A 139 14.61 8.89 -18.07
C ALA A 139 13.78 9.52 -19.19
N THR A 140 13.46 8.70 -20.19
CA THR A 140 12.55 9.05 -21.30
C THR A 140 11.41 8.06 -21.43
N LEU A 141 11.46 6.98 -20.66
CA LEU A 141 10.45 5.94 -20.56
C LEU A 141 9.96 5.89 -19.12
N PHE A 142 8.63 5.99 -18.97
CA PHE A 142 7.94 5.95 -17.69
C PHE A 142 6.77 4.98 -17.83
N ALA A 143 6.59 4.14 -16.83
CA ALA A 143 5.45 3.24 -16.76
C ALA A 143 4.97 3.11 -15.32
N THR A 144 3.69 2.82 -15.16
CA THR A 144 3.08 2.61 -13.85
C THR A 144 2.63 1.16 -13.74
N ARG A 145 2.74 0.61 -12.52
CA ARG A 145 2.26 -0.74 -12.20
C ARG A 145 1.41 -0.74 -10.95
N ASN A 146 0.27 -1.40 -11.05
CA ASN A 146 -0.54 -1.80 -9.91
C ASN A 146 -0.17 -3.24 -9.49
N ALA A 147 -0.21 -3.53 -8.19
CA ALA A 147 0.12 -4.85 -7.65
C ALA A 147 -0.86 -5.92 -8.14
N ILE A 148 -0.39 -7.16 -8.30
CA ILE A 148 -1.21 -8.28 -8.78
C ILE A 148 -1.72 -9.08 -7.57
N PRO A 149 -3.00 -9.46 -7.52
CA PRO A 149 -3.49 -10.38 -6.49
C PRO A 149 -2.85 -11.77 -6.60
N PHE A 150 -2.57 -12.38 -5.45
CA PHE A 150 -1.99 -13.71 -5.31
C PHE A 150 -3.04 -14.83 -5.19
N PHE A 151 -4.33 -14.52 -5.27
CA PHE A 151 -5.38 -15.52 -5.14
C PHE A 151 -5.23 -16.66 -6.16
N GLY A 152 -5.09 -17.89 -5.67
CA GLY A 152 -4.99 -19.09 -6.48
C GLY A 152 -3.66 -19.29 -7.22
N VAL A 153 -2.60 -18.54 -6.92
CA VAL A 153 -1.34 -18.66 -7.70
C VAL A 153 -0.69 -20.03 -7.62
N GLY A 154 -0.87 -20.77 -6.51
CA GLY A 154 -0.41 -22.17 -6.44
C GLY A 154 -1.16 -23.09 -7.41
N ALA A 155 -2.47 -22.89 -7.58
CA ALA A 155 -3.24 -23.65 -8.55
C ALA A 155 -2.81 -23.34 -10.00
N LEU A 156 -2.43 -22.07 -10.28
CA LEU A 156 -1.87 -21.68 -11.58
C LEU A 156 -0.46 -22.26 -11.80
N ALA A 157 0.34 -22.39 -10.74
CA ALA A 157 1.67 -22.99 -10.79
C ALA A 157 1.64 -24.47 -11.21
N GLU A 158 0.60 -25.19 -10.80
CA GLU A 158 0.41 -26.62 -11.10
C GLU A 158 -0.06 -26.91 -12.54
N ILE A 159 -0.55 -25.91 -13.29
CA ILE A 159 -1.05 -26.10 -14.66
C ILE A 159 0.10 -26.61 -15.56
N PRO A 160 -0.04 -27.73 -16.29
CA PRO A 160 1.00 -28.18 -17.22
C PRO A 160 1.27 -27.17 -18.34
N GLU A 161 2.52 -27.03 -18.78
CA GLU A 161 2.88 -26.16 -19.91
C GLU A 161 2.10 -26.51 -21.19
N ALA A 162 1.85 -27.80 -21.40
CA ALA A 162 1.07 -28.27 -22.54
C ALA A 162 -0.35 -27.70 -22.55
N SER A 163 -0.97 -27.48 -21.38
CA SER A 163 -2.31 -26.89 -21.27
C SER A 163 -2.32 -25.41 -21.67
N ILE A 164 -1.24 -24.67 -21.34
CA ILE A 164 -1.07 -23.26 -21.73
C ILE A 164 -0.78 -23.18 -23.23
N LEU A 165 0.20 -23.96 -23.71
CA LEU A 165 0.62 -23.97 -25.11
C LEU A 165 -0.47 -24.45 -26.07
N ALA A 166 -1.45 -25.22 -25.60
CA ALA A 166 -2.59 -25.65 -26.40
C ALA A 166 -3.48 -24.48 -26.89
N ASN A 167 -3.43 -23.32 -26.22
CA ASN A 167 -4.14 -22.11 -26.63
C ASN A 167 -3.26 -21.14 -27.43
N SER A 168 -1.99 -21.48 -27.68
CA SER A 168 -1.09 -20.57 -28.38
C SER A 168 -1.32 -20.60 -29.89
N ASP A 169 -1.48 -19.41 -30.47
CA ASP A 169 -1.62 -19.19 -31.91
C ASP A 169 -0.78 -17.99 -32.37
N PRO A 170 0.56 -18.07 -32.32
CA PRO A 170 1.42 -16.91 -32.60
C PRO A 170 1.35 -16.42 -34.05
N ASP A 171 0.80 -17.23 -34.96
CA ASP A 171 0.73 -16.95 -36.40
C ASP A 171 -0.71 -16.62 -36.87
N ASP A 172 -1.67 -16.50 -35.96
CA ASP A 172 -3.11 -16.26 -36.25
C ASP A 172 -3.62 -17.25 -37.33
N GLU A 173 -3.40 -18.54 -37.10
CA GLU A 173 -3.74 -19.61 -38.05
C GLU A 173 -5.26 -19.68 -38.33
N ASP A 174 -6.09 -19.30 -37.36
CA ASP A 174 -7.54 -19.28 -37.50
C ASP A 174 -8.11 -17.97 -38.10
N GLY A 175 -7.27 -16.92 -38.19
CA GLY A 175 -7.57 -15.64 -38.83
C GLY A 175 -8.57 -14.78 -38.06
N ASP A 176 -8.66 -14.97 -36.74
CA ASP A 176 -9.52 -14.18 -35.88
C ASP A 176 -8.88 -12.86 -35.39
N GLY A 177 -7.57 -12.69 -35.64
CA GLY A 177 -6.80 -11.50 -35.30
C GLY A 177 -6.20 -11.51 -33.89
N ILE A 178 -6.22 -12.65 -33.20
CA ILE A 178 -5.65 -12.86 -31.87
C ILE A 178 -4.44 -13.79 -31.99
N SER A 179 -3.29 -13.39 -31.46
CA SER A 179 -2.01 -14.06 -31.69
C SER A 179 -1.32 -14.50 -30.40
N GLY A 180 -2.09 -15.11 -29.50
CA GLY A 180 -1.63 -15.49 -28.16
C GLY A 180 -0.34 -16.31 -28.18
N ARG A 181 0.69 -15.81 -27.48
CA ARG A 181 2.02 -16.48 -27.45
C ARG A 181 2.64 -16.56 -26.05
N PRO A 182 3.44 -17.59 -25.75
CA PRO A 182 4.09 -17.71 -24.45
C PRO A 182 5.27 -16.74 -24.31
N ASN A 183 5.49 -16.27 -23.08
CA ASN A 183 6.80 -15.78 -22.67
C ASN A 183 7.64 -16.95 -22.12
N TRP A 184 8.95 -16.75 -22.02
CA TRP A 184 9.89 -17.81 -21.63
C TRP A 184 10.85 -17.33 -20.55
N ASP A 185 11.00 -18.14 -19.51
CA ASP A 185 12.03 -17.98 -18.49
C ASP A 185 12.80 -19.28 -18.32
N ARG A 186 14.13 -19.23 -18.50
CA ARG A 186 15.02 -20.41 -18.47
C ARG A 186 14.52 -21.60 -19.31
N GLY A 187 13.89 -21.32 -20.46
CA GLY A 187 13.39 -22.34 -21.39
C GLY A 187 12.05 -22.98 -21.01
N PHE A 188 11.42 -22.51 -19.95
CA PHE A 188 10.09 -22.91 -19.50
C PHE A 188 9.06 -21.82 -19.81
N VAL A 189 7.79 -22.19 -19.92
CA VAL A 189 6.70 -21.23 -20.17
C VAL A 189 6.50 -20.37 -18.93
N GLY A 190 6.76 -19.07 -19.08
CA GLY A 190 6.61 -18.08 -18.02
C GLY A 190 5.15 -17.92 -17.58
N ARG A 191 4.93 -17.62 -16.29
CA ARG A 191 3.60 -17.69 -15.65
C ARG A 191 3.25 -16.46 -14.82
N PHE A 192 4.21 -15.92 -14.10
CA PHE A 192 3.98 -14.89 -13.08
C PHE A 192 4.42 -13.50 -13.56
N GLY A 193 3.80 -12.47 -13.00
CA GLY A 193 3.94 -11.08 -13.44
C GLY A 193 2.97 -10.67 -14.55
N ARG A 194 2.96 -9.36 -14.85
CA ARG A 194 2.09 -8.73 -15.87
C ARG A 194 2.43 -9.17 -17.30
N LYS A 195 3.67 -9.60 -17.56
CA LYS A 195 4.16 -10.04 -18.87
C LYS A 195 4.65 -11.49 -18.84
N ALA A 196 4.15 -12.32 -17.91
CA ALA A 196 4.52 -13.73 -17.77
C ALA A 196 6.04 -13.97 -17.67
N GLN A 197 6.79 -13.04 -17.08
CA GLN A 197 8.25 -13.00 -17.21
C GLN A 197 9.02 -14.00 -16.32
N THR A 198 8.36 -14.72 -15.42
CA THR A 198 9.02 -15.73 -14.57
C THR A 198 8.19 -16.98 -14.34
N VAL A 199 8.87 -18.11 -14.11
CA VAL A 199 8.27 -19.40 -13.72
C VAL A 199 8.30 -19.68 -12.22
N SER A 200 9.01 -18.88 -11.44
CA SER A 200 9.24 -19.14 -10.01
C SER A 200 8.43 -18.16 -9.15
N ILE A 201 7.55 -18.68 -8.29
CA ILE A 201 6.84 -17.86 -7.29
C ILE A 201 7.84 -17.30 -6.27
N GLU A 202 8.82 -18.10 -5.84
CA GLU A 202 9.88 -17.64 -4.95
C GLU A 202 10.66 -16.49 -5.60
N GLY A 203 11.12 -16.66 -6.84
CA GLY A 203 11.79 -15.58 -7.58
C GLY A 203 10.94 -14.33 -7.68
N PHE A 204 9.64 -14.48 -7.98
CA PHE A 204 8.66 -13.39 -8.07
C PHE A 204 8.39 -12.69 -6.73
N ILE A 205 8.56 -13.35 -5.59
CA ILE A 205 8.42 -12.75 -4.25
C ILE A 205 9.74 -12.07 -3.82
N ARG A 206 10.88 -12.73 -4.04
CA ARG A 206 12.20 -12.20 -3.68
C ARG A 206 12.57 -10.93 -4.45
N GLY A 207 12.13 -10.81 -5.70
CA GLY A 207 12.39 -9.61 -6.52
C GLY A 207 11.83 -8.34 -5.88
N PRO A 208 10.51 -8.27 -5.62
CA PRO A 208 9.91 -7.12 -4.95
C PRO A 208 10.34 -6.91 -3.50
N LEU A 209 10.64 -7.96 -2.72
CA LEU A 209 11.26 -7.80 -1.40
C LEU A 209 12.50 -6.91 -1.48
N PHE A 210 13.39 -7.22 -2.40
CA PHE A 210 14.59 -6.43 -2.62
C PHE A 210 14.28 -5.07 -3.25
N ASN A 211 13.52 -5.04 -4.34
CA ASN A 211 13.33 -3.82 -5.14
C ASN A 211 12.45 -2.76 -4.45
N HIS A 212 11.55 -3.15 -3.54
CA HIS A 212 10.61 -2.25 -2.89
C HIS A 212 10.81 -2.09 -1.39
N LEU A 213 11.36 -3.07 -0.67
CA LEU A 213 11.59 -2.96 0.77
C LEU A 213 13.08 -2.79 1.09
N GLY A 214 13.98 -3.15 0.18
CA GLY A 214 15.41 -3.19 0.46
C GLY A 214 15.89 -4.59 0.85
N LEU A 215 15.05 -5.33 1.57
CA LEU A 215 15.34 -6.63 2.19
C LEU A 215 16.03 -7.65 1.28
N THR A 216 17.09 -8.24 1.80
CA THR A 216 17.82 -9.32 1.16
C THR A 216 17.34 -10.69 1.62
N SER A 217 17.53 -11.67 0.75
CA SER A 217 17.14 -13.06 0.98
C SER A 217 18.03 -14.00 0.19
N ASN A 218 18.28 -15.18 0.76
CA ASN A 218 18.91 -16.28 0.04
C ASN A 218 17.85 -17.10 -0.71
N PRO A 219 18.17 -17.66 -1.90
CA PRO A 219 17.28 -18.61 -2.55
C PRO A 219 17.08 -19.83 -1.66
N LEU A 220 15.87 -20.39 -1.62
CA LEU A 220 15.59 -21.60 -0.86
C LEU A 220 16.46 -22.75 -1.39
N PRO A 221 17.09 -23.54 -0.51
CA PRO A 221 17.79 -24.74 -0.93
C PRO A 221 16.83 -25.72 -1.61
N ASN A 222 17.32 -26.51 -2.58
CA ASN A 222 16.50 -27.50 -3.30
C ASN A 222 15.73 -28.46 -2.38
N ALA A 223 16.27 -28.77 -1.20
CA ALA A 223 15.58 -29.60 -0.21
C ALA A 223 14.31 -28.91 0.33
N ARG A 224 14.37 -27.60 0.63
CA ARG A 224 13.23 -26.81 1.10
C ARG A 224 12.25 -26.53 -0.03
N LYS A 225 12.74 -26.23 -1.24
CA LYS A 225 11.90 -26.09 -2.44
C LYS A 225 11.01 -27.32 -2.70
N ALA A 226 11.54 -28.52 -2.45
CA ALA A 226 10.78 -29.77 -2.58
C ALA A 226 9.71 -29.97 -1.48
N GLU A 227 9.75 -29.19 -0.40
CA GLU A 227 8.79 -29.21 0.70
C GLU A 227 7.69 -28.15 0.55
N LEU A 228 7.82 -27.25 -0.43
CA LEU A 228 6.80 -26.23 -0.72
C LEU A 228 5.47 -26.87 -1.12
N PRO A 229 4.33 -26.17 -0.87
CA PRO A 229 3.00 -26.69 -1.18
C PRO A 229 2.80 -27.14 -2.63
N VAL A 230 3.42 -26.42 -3.56
CA VAL A 230 3.51 -26.79 -4.97
C VAL A 230 4.99 -27.07 -5.28
N PRO A 231 5.37 -28.34 -5.51
CA PRO A 231 6.76 -28.69 -5.77
C PRO A 231 7.32 -27.96 -7.00
N SER A 232 8.39 -27.19 -6.80
CA SER A 232 9.10 -26.51 -7.89
C SER A 232 10.12 -27.45 -8.55
N ASP A 233 9.65 -28.58 -9.07
CA ASP A 233 10.52 -29.63 -9.66
C ASP A 233 11.25 -29.16 -10.94
N LEU A 234 10.84 -28.03 -11.52
CA LEU A 234 11.29 -27.54 -12.82
C LEU A 234 12.57 -26.68 -12.79
N GLU A 235 13.15 -26.40 -11.62
CA GLU A 235 14.33 -25.51 -11.52
C GLU A 235 15.69 -26.19 -11.79
N THR A 236 15.72 -27.48 -12.12
CA THR A 236 16.98 -28.24 -12.26
C THR A 236 17.67 -28.14 -13.64
N GLY A 237 17.11 -27.37 -14.57
CA GLY A 237 17.70 -27.15 -15.90
C GLY A 237 18.63 -25.95 -15.96
N MET A 238 19.94 -26.17 -15.90
CA MET A 238 20.94 -25.14 -16.21
C MET A 238 20.83 -24.74 -17.70
N VAL A 239 20.02 -23.73 -18.03
CA VAL A 239 20.01 -23.18 -19.39
C VAL A 239 21.27 -22.35 -19.60
N VAL A 240 22.15 -22.92 -20.42
CA VAL A 240 23.37 -22.28 -20.93
C VAL A 240 22.98 -20.98 -21.63
N ARG A 241 23.46 -19.84 -21.10
CA ARG A 241 23.49 -18.54 -21.80
C ARG A 241 24.17 -18.73 -23.16
N SER A 242 23.40 -18.83 -24.24
CA SER A 242 23.91 -18.56 -25.59
C SER A 242 23.61 -17.10 -25.90
N GLY A 243 24.59 -16.23 -25.64
CA GLY A 243 24.46 -14.78 -25.82
C GLY A 243 25.64 -14.04 -25.21
N SER A 244 26.82 -14.18 -25.80
CA SER A 244 28.01 -13.40 -25.46
C SER A 244 27.86 -11.95 -25.93
N GLY A 245 27.41 -11.06 -25.04
CA GLY A 245 27.53 -9.61 -25.18
C GLY A 245 28.52 -9.08 -24.15
N PHE A 246 29.81 -9.06 -24.48
CA PHE A 246 30.81 -8.35 -23.69
C PHE A 246 30.64 -6.84 -23.93
N GLY A 247 29.97 -6.16 -23.01
CA GLY A 247 29.86 -4.70 -22.99
C GLY A 247 29.45 -4.19 -21.61
N LEU A 248 30.38 -3.55 -20.91
CA LEU A 248 30.17 -2.71 -19.71
C LEU A 248 29.37 -3.35 -18.55
N GLY A 249 29.99 -4.28 -17.83
CA GLY A 249 30.01 -4.27 -16.36
C GLY A 249 28.74 -4.52 -15.54
N VAL A 250 27.56 -4.68 -16.12
CA VAL A 250 26.36 -5.13 -15.39
C VAL A 250 25.76 -6.31 -16.16
N PRO A 251 25.67 -7.52 -15.59
CA PRO A 251 25.01 -8.61 -16.27
C PRO A 251 23.53 -8.26 -16.41
N PHE A 252 23.07 -8.00 -17.64
CA PHE A 252 21.66 -7.82 -17.93
C PHE A 252 20.89 -9.03 -17.40
N CYS A 253 20.08 -8.80 -16.38
CA CYS A 253 19.12 -9.75 -15.84
C CYS A 253 17.76 -9.38 -16.44
N PRO A 254 17.27 -10.11 -17.46
CA PRO A 254 16.10 -9.70 -18.25
C PRO A 254 14.82 -9.51 -17.43
N HIS A 255 14.77 -10.08 -16.23
CA HIS A 255 13.59 -10.15 -15.38
C HIS A 255 13.80 -9.60 -13.97
N CYS A 256 14.98 -9.02 -13.65
CA CYS A 256 15.27 -8.57 -12.27
C CYS A 256 14.33 -7.46 -11.76
N GLN A 257 13.68 -6.75 -12.67
CA GLN A 257 12.58 -5.83 -12.33
C GLN A 257 11.43 -6.50 -11.59
N ALA A 258 11.20 -7.80 -11.78
CA ALA A 258 10.06 -8.54 -11.25
C ALA A 258 10.42 -9.85 -10.54
N ALA A 259 11.62 -10.40 -10.75
CA ALA A 259 12.04 -11.67 -10.16
C ALA A 259 13.53 -11.64 -9.80
N ALA A 260 13.86 -12.02 -8.56
CA ALA A 260 15.24 -12.08 -8.10
C ALA A 260 16.03 -13.19 -8.83
N PRO A 261 17.36 -13.05 -8.95
CA PRO A 261 18.23 -14.13 -9.41
C PRO A 261 18.25 -15.32 -8.42
N GLU A 262 18.68 -16.48 -8.93
CA GLU A 262 18.95 -17.69 -8.14
C GLU A 262 20.30 -17.62 -7.38
N GLU A 263 20.57 -16.46 -6.79
CA GLU A 263 21.77 -16.16 -6.02
C GLU A 263 21.38 -15.38 -4.75
N PRO A 264 22.17 -15.45 -3.67
CA PRO A 264 22.06 -14.55 -2.53
C PRO A 264 21.97 -13.09 -2.95
N LEU A 265 21.08 -12.34 -2.30
CA LEU A 265 21.02 -10.89 -2.40
C LEU A 265 21.82 -10.28 -1.25
N PHE A 266 22.36 -9.09 -1.50
CA PHE A 266 23.14 -8.31 -0.55
C PHE A 266 22.85 -6.84 -0.80
N ASP A 267 22.91 -6.02 0.23
CA ASP A 267 22.91 -4.58 0.09
C ASP A 267 24.08 -3.91 0.84
N SER A 268 23.87 -2.71 1.34
CA SER A 268 24.91 -1.90 1.97
C SER A 268 24.30 -1.02 3.05
N ASP A 269 23.62 -1.65 3.99
CA ASP A 269 23.24 -1.04 5.26
C ASP A 269 23.93 -1.73 6.45
N ASP A 270 23.48 -1.39 7.67
CA ASP A 270 24.03 -1.92 8.92
C ASP A 270 23.34 -3.22 9.38
N ALA A 271 22.24 -3.62 8.74
CA ALA A 271 21.57 -4.88 8.99
C ALA A 271 22.38 -6.05 8.42
N ALA A 272 22.13 -7.25 8.94
CA ALA A 272 22.93 -8.42 8.58
C ALA A 272 22.24 -9.24 7.48
N ASP A 273 22.90 -9.32 6.31
CA ASP A 273 22.40 -10.14 5.20
C ASP A 273 22.40 -11.66 5.53
N PRO A 274 21.34 -12.42 5.18
CA PRO A 274 20.05 -11.91 4.73
C PRO A 274 19.19 -11.45 5.90
N GLU A 275 18.43 -10.37 5.70
CA GLU A 275 17.49 -9.88 6.72
C GLU A 275 16.26 -10.79 6.81
N LEU A 276 15.85 -11.40 5.69
CA LEU A 276 14.82 -12.44 5.69
C LEU A 276 15.45 -13.84 5.80
N SER A 277 15.12 -14.57 6.84
CA SER A 277 15.61 -15.93 7.06
C SER A 277 15.03 -16.93 6.04
N GLU A 278 15.68 -18.10 5.93
CA GLU A 278 15.22 -19.19 5.07
C GLU A 278 13.80 -19.67 5.44
N ASP A 279 13.48 -19.71 6.74
CA ASP A 279 12.17 -20.16 7.21
C ASP A 279 11.08 -19.12 6.97
N GLU A 280 11.37 -17.83 7.17
CA GLU A 280 10.42 -16.76 6.85
C GLU A 280 10.13 -16.70 5.34
N LEU A 281 11.16 -16.85 4.50
CA LEU A 281 10.97 -16.93 3.05
C LEU A 281 10.13 -18.17 2.67
N PHE A 282 10.42 -19.34 3.26
CA PHE A 282 9.65 -20.56 3.00
C PHE A 282 8.17 -20.38 3.38
N ASP A 283 7.90 -19.79 4.55
CA ASP A 283 6.54 -19.57 5.03
C ASP A 283 5.83 -18.52 4.16
N LEU A 284 6.49 -17.43 3.76
CA LEU A 284 5.92 -16.41 2.87
C LEU A 284 5.58 -16.96 1.48
N VAL A 285 6.46 -17.77 0.88
CA VAL A 285 6.20 -18.46 -0.39
C VAL A 285 5.05 -19.46 -0.23
N SER A 286 5.00 -20.18 0.90
CA SER A 286 3.91 -21.11 1.21
C SER A 286 2.56 -20.39 1.36
N PHE A 287 2.54 -19.24 2.03
CA PHE A 287 1.35 -18.38 2.12
C PHE A 287 0.82 -18.02 0.73
N ALA A 288 1.69 -17.53 -0.17
CA ALA A 288 1.32 -17.20 -1.53
C ALA A 288 0.78 -18.42 -2.31
N MET A 289 1.47 -19.57 -2.24
CA MET A 289 1.05 -20.80 -2.93
C MET A 289 -0.28 -21.36 -2.42
N LEU A 290 -0.56 -21.21 -1.13
CA LEU A 290 -1.75 -21.77 -0.49
C LEU A 290 -2.94 -20.81 -0.49
N LEU A 291 -2.76 -19.54 -0.88
CA LEU A 291 -3.87 -18.59 -0.96
C LEU A 291 -4.91 -19.07 -1.99
N ALA A 292 -6.14 -19.29 -1.54
CA ALA A 292 -7.18 -19.89 -2.36
C ALA A 292 -7.59 -18.99 -3.54
N ALA A 293 -8.11 -19.61 -4.60
CA ALA A 293 -8.88 -18.88 -5.60
C ALA A 293 -10.22 -18.44 -4.99
N PRO A 294 -10.77 -17.26 -5.34
CA PRO A 294 -12.04 -16.81 -4.79
C PRO A 294 -13.18 -17.69 -5.31
N ALA A 295 -14.03 -18.18 -4.42
CA ALA A 295 -15.16 -19.02 -4.80
C ALA A 295 -16.17 -18.21 -5.65
N PRO A 296 -16.58 -18.70 -6.82
CA PRO A 296 -17.58 -18.01 -7.63
C PRO A 296 -18.95 -18.05 -6.96
N ASP A 297 -19.75 -17.03 -7.26
CA ASP A 297 -21.13 -16.93 -6.79
C ASP A 297 -22.01 -18.03 -7.41
N ALA A 298 -23.16 -18.28 -6.80
CA ALA A 298 -24.16 -19.13 -7.44
C ALA A 298 -24.67 -18.46 -8.73
N PRO A 299 -24.73 -19.18 -9.86
CA PRO A 299 -25.22 -18.63 -11.11
C PRO A 299 -26.65 -18.09 -10.97
N THR A 300 -26.88 -16.95 -11.60
CA THR A 300 -28.17 -16.29 -11.76
C THR A 300 -28.53 -16.25 -13.24
N GLU A 301 -29.80 -16.02 -13.58
CA GLU A 301 -30.22 -15.87 -14.99
C GLU A 301 -29.42 -14.75 -15.71
N GLU A 302 -29.07 -13.69 -14.98
CA GLU A 302 -28.28 -12.58 -15.51
C GLU A 302 -26.81 -12.95 -15.72
N SER A 303 -26.17 -13.60 -14.75
CA SER A 303 -24.76 -14.02 -14.89
C SER A 303 -24.59 -15.13 -15.93
N GLU A 304 -25.56 -16.04 -16.08
CA GLU A 304 -25.56 -17.06 -17.14
C GLU A 304 -25.74 -16.42 -18.53
N ARG A 305 -26.63 -15.41 -18.65
CA ARG A 305 -26.75 -14.61 -19.88
C ARG A 305 -25.44 -13.87 -20.17
N GLY A 306 -24.81 -13.31 -19.15
CA GLY A 306 -23.52 -12.63 -19.25
C GLY A 306 -22.39 -13.53 -19.73
N GLU A 307 -22.26 -14.73 -19.18
CA GLU A 307 -21.28 -15.74 -19.61
C GLU A 307 -21.48 -16.12 -21.09
N ALA A 308 -22.73 -16.33 -21.50
CA ALA A 308 -23.05 -16.64 -22.89
C ALA A 308 -22.65 -15.49 -23.84
N LEU A 309 -22.99 -14.24 -23.47
CA LEU A 309 -22.60 -13.05 -24.23
C LEU A 309 -21.09 -12.87 -24.27
N PHE A 310 -20.39 -13.10 -23.15
CA PHE A 310 -18.93 -13.04 -23.03
C PHE A 310 -18.25 -13.99 -24.03
N GLY A 311 -18.75 -15.21 -24.17
CA GLY A 311 -18.33 -16.15 -25.20
C GLY A 311 -18.70 -15.71 -26.62
N GLU A 312 -19.94 -15.27 -26.84
CA GLU A 312 -20.46 -14.88 -28.16
C GLU A 312 -19.70 -13.70 -28.76
N ILE A 313 -19.36 -12.68 -27.97
CA ILE A 313 -18.59 -11.53 -28.45
C ILE A 313 -17.09 -11.82 -28.55
N GLY A 314 -16.63 -12.97 -28.06
CA GLY A 314 -15.26 -13.45 -28.23
C GLY A 314 -14.29 -13.08 -27.11
N CYS A 315 -14.74 -12.64 -25.93
CA CYS A 315 -13.85 -12.43 -24.78
C CYS A 315 -13.14 -13.73 -24.36
N ALA A 316 -13.84 -14.86 -24.48
CA ALA A 316 -13.33 -16.19 -24.14
C ALA A 316 -12.19 -16.70 -25.06
N LYS A 317 -11.80 -15.95 -26.09
CA LYS A 317 -10.68 -16.30 -26.97
C LYS A 317 -9.32 -16.11 -26.30
N CYS A 318 -9.19 -15.09 -25.43
CA CYS A 318 -8.01 -14.88 -24.58
C CYS A 318 -8.31 -15.26 -23.12
N HIS A 319 -9.52 -14.91 -22.64
CA HIS A 319 -9.99 -15.26 -21.30
C HIS A 319 -10.65 -16.65 -21.29
N VAL A 320 -9.88 -17.66 -21.67
CA VAL A 320 -10.35 -19.04 -21.81
C VAL A 320 -10.89 -19.55 -20.47
N PRO A 321 -12.13 -20.08 -20.41
CA PRO A 321 -12.79 -20.38 -19.14
C PRO A 321 -11.99 -21.29 -18.21
N ALA A 322 -11.31 -22.29 -18.76
CA ALA A 322 -10.61 -23.29 -17.98
C ALA A 322 -9.32 -23.79 -18.63
N LEU A 323 -8.33 -24.09 -17.79
CA LEU A 323 -7.12 -24.81 -18.16
C LEU A 323 -7.11 -26.18 -17.46
N GLU A 324 -6.66 -27.22 -18.16
CA GLU A 324 -6.51 -28.55 -17.56
C GLU A 324 -5.29 -28.57 -16.65
N GLY A 325 -5.49 -28.95 -15.38
CA GLY A 325 -4.44 -29.11 -14.38
C GLY A 325 -4.49 -30.49 -13.70
N PRO A 326 -3.51 -30.81 -12.83
CA PRO A 326 -3.44 -32.10 -12.16
C PRO A 326 -4.63 -32.37 -11.22
N ARG A 327 -5.33 -31.31 -10.79
CA ARG A 327 -6.54 -31.37 -9.96
C ARG A 327 -7.84 -31.39 -10.76
N GLY A 328 -7.75 -31.32 -12.10
CA GLY A 328 -8.87 -31.15 -13.00
C GLY A 328 -8.89 -29.77 -13.67
N LEU A 329 -10.06 -29.34 -14.13
CA LEU A 329 -10.23 -28.04 -14.79
C LEU A 329 -10.11 -26.90 -13.77
N VAL A 330 -9.18 -25.98 -14.02
CA VAL A 330 -8.96 -24.75 -13.25
C VAL A 330 -9.72 -23.62 -13.93
N MET A 331 -10.85 -23.19 -13.35
CA MET A 331 -11.76 -22.18 -13.92
C MET A 331 -11.25 -20.76 -13.67
N ALA A 332 -10.19 -20.36 -14.37
CA ALA A 332 -9.48 -19.10 -14.11
C ALA A 332 -9.80 -17.98 -15.14
N TYR A 333 -10.47 -18.29 -16.26
CA TYR A 333 -10.74 -17.32 -17.33
C TYR A 333 -9.47 -16.61 -17.84
N THR A 334 -8.46 -17.41 -18.18
CA THR A 334 -7.16 -16.97 -18.68
C THR A 334 -6.55 -18.12 -19.48
N ASP A 335 -5.88 -17.79 -20.58
CA ASP A 335 -4.98 -18.69 -21.29
C ASP A 335 -3.53 -18.62 -20.80
N MET A 336 -3.22 -17.65 -19.94
CA MET A 336 -1.88 -17.31 -19.44
C MET A 336 -0.87 -16.89 -20.53
N LEU A 337 -1.34 -16.53 -21.72
CA LEU A 337 -0.50 -16.10 -22.85
C LEU A 337 -0.38 -14.58 -22.92
N LEU A 338 0.62 -14.12 -23.68
CA LEU A 338 0.80 -12.72 -24.03
C LEU A 338 -0.11 -12.33 -25.19
N HIS A 339 -0.74 -11.17 -25.08
CA HIS A 339 -1.51 -10.53 -26.14
C HIS A 339 -1.12 -9.07 -26.28
N ASP A 340 -1.07 -8.57 -27.52
CA ASP A 340 -0.92 -7.15 -27.80
C ASP A 340 -2.19 -6.39 -27.43
N MET A 341 -2.08 -5.50 -26.44
CA MET A 341 -3.17 -4.66 -25.94
C MET A 341 -3.22 -3.28 -26.61
N GLY A 342 -2.35 -3.03 -27.60
CA GLY A 342 -2.29 -1.82 -28.41
C GLY A 342 -1.58 -0.64 -27.75
N ASP A 343 -1.38 0.42 -28.53
CA ASP A 343 -0.56 1.59 -28.18
C ASP A 343 -1.03 2.33 -26.91
N GLU A 344 -2.34 2.40 -26.66
CA GLU A 344 -2.91 3.12 -25.51
C GLU A 344 -2.60 2.45 -24.16
N LEU A 345 -2.37 1.14 -24.18
CA LEU A 345 -1.98 0.36 -23.00
C LEU A 345 -0.49 -0.01 -23.03
N ALA A 346 0.29 0.46 -24.00
CA ALA A 346 1.71 0.13 -24.08
C ALA A 346 2.52 0.89 -23.02
N ASP A 347 3.26 0.15 -22.19
CA ASP A 347 4.19 0.74 -21.19
C ASP A 347 5.61 0.95 -21.74
N GLY A 348 5.86 0.51 -22.98
CA GLY A 348 7.16 0.61 -23.65
C GLY A 348 8.29 -0.24 -23.04
N LEU A 349 8.00 -1.07 -22.04
CA LEU A 349 8.95 -1.95 -21.37
C LEU A 349 8.92 -3.35 -21.98
N ALA A 350 10.06 -3.82 -22.46
CA ALA A 350 10.23 -5.19 -22.93
C ALA A 350 10.69 -6.10 -21.78
N GLN A 351 10.09 -7.28 -21.66
CA GLN A 351 10.47 -8.30 -20.65
C GLN A 351 10.53 -9.68 -21.29
N GLY A 352 11.72 -10.24 -21.42
CA GLY A 352 11.93 -11.47 -22.19
C GLY A 352 11.56 -11.24 -23.66
N VAL A 353 10.59 -12.00 -24.17
CA VAL A 353 10.08 -11.79 -25.54
C VAL A 353 8.88 -10.86 -25.62
N ALA A 354 8.30 -10.44 -24.49
CA ALA A 354 7.17 -9.52 -24.45
C ALA A 354 7.63 -8.10 -24.83
N THR A 355 6.89 -7.46 -25.72
CA THR A 355 7.06 -6.06 -26.11
C THR A 355 6.35 -5.12 -25.11
N GLY A 356 6.44 -3.81 -25.33
CA GLY A 356 5.81 -2.81 -24.47
C GLY A 356 4.27 -2.89 -24.42
N SER A 357 3.62 -3.34 -25.49
CA SER A 357 2.16 -3.44 -25.56
C SER A 357 1.61 -4.82 -25.20
N GLU A 358 2.48 -5.81 -25.01
CA GLU A 358 2.06 -7.17 -24.70
C GLU A 358 1.92 -7.42 -23.19
N TYR A 359 0.82 -8.05 -22.81
CA TYR A 359 0.52 -8.44 -21.44
C TYR A 359 -0.04 -9.84 -21.36
N ARG A 360 0.24 -10.50 -20.23
CA ARG A 360 -0.38 -11.77 -19.89
C ARG A 360 -1.85 -11.55 -19.56
N THR A 361 -2.76 -12.37 -20.10
CA THR A 361 -4.14 -12.41 -19.61
C THR A 361 -4.13 -12.73 -18.11
N GLN A 362 -4.69 -11.82 -17.30
CA GLN A 362 -4.82 -12.07 -15.87
C GLN A 362 -6.02 -12.99 -15.61
N PRO A 363 -5.96 -13.88 -14.59
CA PRO A 363 -7.13 -14.63 -14.16
C PRO A 363 -8.27 -13.68 -13.79
N LEU A 364 -9.50 -13.97 -14.20
CA LEU A 364 -10.67 -13.13 -13.89
C LEU A 364 -11.41 -13.55 -12.61
N TRP A 365 -10.98 -14.62 -11.95
CA TRP A 365 -11.53 -14.93 -10.63
C TRP A 365 -11.30 -13.76 -9.67
N GLY A 366 -12.26 -13.46 -8.81
CA GLY A 366 -12.13 -12.37 -7.85
C GLY A 366 -12.15 -10.95 -8.41
N VAL A 367 -12.29 -10.75 -9.73
CA VAL A 367 -12.16 -9.42 -10.36
C VAL A 367 -13.18 -8.39 -9.82
N ALA A 368 -14.25 -8.86 -9.19
CA ALA A 368 -15.25 -8.01 -8.54
C ALA A 368 -14.70 -7.15 -7.39
N ALA A 369 -13.59 -7.55 -6.75
CA ALA A 369 -13.09 -6.92 -5.52
C ALA A 369 -11.60 -6.55 -5.57
N THR A 370 -11.03 -6.48 -6.78
CA THR A 370 -9.61 -6.18 -7.00
C THR A 370 -9.42 -4.95 -7.89
N GLU A 371 -10.34 -3.99 -7.79
CA GLU A 371 -10.12 -2.65 -8.33
C GLU A 371 -8.87 -1.99 -7.70
N PRO A 372 -8.28 -0.96 -8.36
CA PRO A 372 -8.52 -0.55 -9.74
C PRO A 372 -7.97 -1.54 -10.77
N TYR A 373 -8.43 -1.42 -12.02
CA TYR A 373 -8.20 -2.40 -13.08
C TYR A 373 -7.07 -2.00 -14.04
N LEU A 374 -6.70 -2.98 -14.89
CA LEU A 374 -5.58 -2.94 -15.84
C LEU A 374 -4.21 -3.02 -15.15
N HIS A 375 -3.13 -2.94 -15.92
CA HIS A 375 -1.78 -3.18 -15.41
C HIS A 375 -1.24 -2.02 -14.55
N ASP A 376 -1.85 -0.85 -14.66
CA ASP A 376 -1.45 0.42 -14.05
C ASP A 376 -2.54 1.05 -13.17
N GLY A 377 -3.69 0.38 -12.99
CA GLY A 377 -4.76 0.87 -12.11
C GLY A 377 -5.47 2.13 -12.63
N ARG A 378 -5.43 2.39 -13.95
CA ARG A 378 -6.08 3.58 -14.53
C ARG A 378 -7.60 3.50 -14.56
N ALA A 379 -8.16 2.30 -14.59
CA ALA A 379 -9.61 2.11 -14.73
C ALA A 379 -10.27 1.82 -13.38
N ASP A 380 -11.31 2.57 -13.05
CA ASP A 380 -12.05 2.44 -11.78
C ASP A 380 -13.21 1.43 -11.85
N THR A 381 -13.66 1.10 -13.08
CA THR A 381 -14.75 0.15 -13.30
C THR A 381 -14.40 -0.92 -14.32
N LEU A 382 -15.08 -2.07 -14.23
CA LEU A 382 -14.95 -3.14 -15.23
C LEU A 382 -15.39 -2.69 -16.63
N ASP A 383 -16.43 -1.84 -16.74
CA ASP A 383 -16.87 -1.30 -18.02
C ASP A 383 -15.79 -0.43 -18.67
N GLU A 384 -15.15 0.43 -17.87
CA GLU A 384 -14.04 1.26 -18.33
C GLU A 384 -12.84 0.39 -18.74
N ALA A 385 -12.48 -0.59 -17.91
CA ALA A 385 -11.38 -1.52 -18.20
C ALA A 385 -11.60 -2.25 -19.53
N ILE A 386 -12.82 -2.71 -19.82
CA ILE A 386 -13.15 -3.36 -21.10
C ILE A 386 -12.97 -2.37 -22.27
N ARG A 387 -13.38 -1.10 -22.11
CA ARG A 387 -13.23 -0.08 -23.16
C ARG A 387 -11.78 0.33 -23.44
N TRP A 388 -10.88 0.14 -22.48
CA TRP A 388 -9.45 0.33 -22.69
C TRP A 388 -8.79 -0.78 -23.54
N HIS A 389 -9.46 -1.91 -23.78
CA HIS A 389 -8.86 -3.00 -24.55
C HIS A 389 -8.60 -2.60 -26.02
N GLY A 390 -7.33 -2.51 -26.40
CA GLY A 390 -6.86 -2.24 -27.75
C GLY A 390 -6.25 -3.48 -28.42
N GLY A 391 -5.39 -3.24 -29.42
CA GLY A 391 -4.61 -4.30 -30.09
C GLY A 391 -5.45 -5.47 -30.60
N GLU A 392 -5.08 -6.69 -30.23
CA GLU A 392 -5.79 -7.94 -30.55
C GLU A 392 -7.24 -7.94 -30.03
N ALA A 393 -7.47 -7.32 -28.87
CA ALA A 393 -8.79 -7.26 -28.25
C ALA A 393 -9.70 -6.17 -28.83
N LYS A 394 -9.21 -5.30 -29.72
CA LYS A 394 -9.97 -4.16 -30.27
C LYS A 394 -11.30 -4.58 -30.89
N ALA A 395 -11.32 -5.66 -31.68
CA ALA A 395 -12.54 -6.13 -32.33
C ALA A 395 -13.58 -6.65 -31.32
N VAL A 396 -13.13 -7.26 -30.22
CA VAL A 396 -13.99 -7.71 -29.12
C VAL A 396 -14.56 -6.50 -28.37
N ARG A 397 -13.73 -5.50 -28.06
CA ARG A 397 -14.16 -4.23 -27.46
C ARG A 397 -15.25 -3.55 -28.29
N GLU A 398 -15.03 -3.40 -29.60
CA GLU A 398 -16.02 -2.74 -30.49
C GLU A 398 -17.36 -3.49 -30.51
N ARG A 399 -17.34 -4.83 -30.36
CA ARG A 399 -18.58 -5.62 -30.19
C ARG A 399 -19.24 -5.35 -28.84
N TYR A 400 -18.47 -5.28 -27.76
CA TYR A 400 -18.98 -4.93 -26.42
C TYR A 400 -19.64 -3.53 -26.41
N GLU A 401 -19.00 -2.53 -27.02
CA GLU A 401 -19.54 -1.17 -27.13
C GLU A 401 -20.83 -1.12 -27.94
N ALA A 402 -20.99 -2.01 -28.93
CA ALA A 402 -22.17 -2.11 -29.77
C ALA A 402 -23.36 -2.83 -29.10
N LEU A 403 -23.16 -3.51 -27.97
CA LEU A 403 -24.22 -4.18 -27.22
C LEU A 403 -25.24 -3.17 -26.66
N ALA A 404 -26.45 -3.66 -26.35
CA ALA A 404 -27.38 -2.90 -25.52
C ALA A 404 -26.85 -2.72 -24.08
N GLU A 405 -27.36 -1.72 -23.37
CA GLU A 405 -26.94 -1.45 -21.99
C GLU A 405 -27.21 -2.64 -21.05
N ASP A 406 -28.34 -3.33 -21.22
CA ASP A 406 -28.69 -4.52 -20.45
C ASP A 406 -27.82 -5.74 -20.79
N GLU A 407 -27.29 -5.80 -22.01
CA GLU A 407 -26.35 -6.84 -22.43
C GLU A 407 -24.96 -6.61 -21.86
N ARG A 408 -24.47 -5.35 -21.86
CA ARG A 408 -23.24 -4.99 -21.14
C ARG A 408 -23.37 -5.26 -19.65
N ALA A 409 -24.47 -4.85 -19.03
CA ALA A 409 -24.74 -5.11 -17.62
C ALA A 409 -24.73 -6.61 -17.29
N ALA A 410 -25.26 -7.48 -18.16
CA ALA A 410 -25.19 -8.92 -17.97
C ALA A 410 -23.75 -9.44 -17.99
N ILE A 411 -22.89 -8.96 -18.91
CA ILE A 411 -21.46 -9.31 -18.92
C ILE A 411 -20.76 -8.85 -17.62
N ILE A 412 -21.04 -7.63 -17.16
CA ILE A 412 -20.49 -7.13 -15.89
C ILE A 412 -20.98 -8.00 -14.72
N ALA A 413 -22.26 -8.35 -14.65
CA ALA A 413 -22.81 -9.23 -13.62
C ALA A 413 -22.16 -10.63 -13.65
N PHE A 414 -21.79 -11.13 -14.83
CA PHE A 414 -21.02 -12.36 -14.95
C PHE A 414 -19.60 -12.21 -14.38
N LEU A 415 -18.87 -11.17 -14.74
CA LEU A 415 -17.54 -10.90 -14.19
C LEU A 415 -17.57 -10.73 -12.66
N GLU A 416 -18.56 -10.01 -12.15
CA GLU A 416 -18.77 -9.85 -10.71
C GLU A 416 -19.08 -11.19 -10.01
N SER A 417 -19.65 -12.16 -10.72
CA SER A 417 -19.97 -13.49 -10.18
C SER A 417 -18.77 -14.42 -10.06
N LEU A 418 -17.58 -14.03 -10.56
CA LEU A 418 -16.36 -14.85 -10.51
C LEU A 418 -15.66 -14.84 -9.13
N GLY A 419 -16.39 -14.43 -8.09
CA GLY A 419 -16.01 -14.51 -6.69
C GLY A 419 -15.60 -13.17 -6.07
N GLY A 420 -15.68 -13.08 -4.74
CA GLY A 420 -15.29 -11.90 -3.98
C GLY A 420 -16.31 -10.75 -3.93
N ARG A 421 -17.44 -10.85 -4.63
CA ARG A 421 -18.46 -9.79 -4.69
C ARG A 421 -18.95 -9.32 -3.31
N GLU A 422 -19.16 -10.26 -2.39
CA GLU A 422 -19.59 -9.96 -1.01
C GLU A 422 -18.46 -9.33 -0.16
N GLN A 423 -17.21 -9.47 -0.58
CA GLN A 423 -16.02 -8.91 0.07
C GLN A 423 -15.56 -7.58 -0.55
N ARG A 424 -16.17 -7.16 -1.67
CA ARG A 424 -15.90 -5.87 -2.31
C ARG A 424 -16.27 -4.71 -1.40
N SER A 425 -15.37 -3.76 -1.22
CA SER A 425 -15.60 -2.51 -0.49
C SER A 425 -15.05 -1.31 -1.25
N SER A 426 -15.48 -0.10 -0.90
CA SER A 426 -14.94 1.14 -1.49
C SER A 426 -13.56 1.53 -0.95
N GLY A 427 -13.01 0.76 -0.01
CA GLY A 427 -11.70 0.94 0.61
C GLY A 427 -11.19 -0.41 1.11
N LEU A 428 -10.78 -0.49 2.38
CA LEU A 428 -10.30 -1.75 2.98
C LEU A 428 -11.19 -2.27 4.11
N LEU A 429 -12.14 -1.48 4.62
CA LEU A 429 -13.06 -1.99 5.62
C LEU A 429 -14.02 -3.01 4.98
N PRO A 430 -14.07 -4.27 5.47
CA PRO A 430 -15.03 -5.23 4.95
C PRO A 430 -16.48 -4.73 5.08
N PRO A 431 -17.34 -5.05 4.11
CA PRO A 431 -18.75 -4.66 4.16
C PRO A 431 -19.43 -5.05 5.48
N GLY A 432 -20.02 -4.07 6.16
CA GLY A 432 -20.73 -4.29 7.42
C GLY A 432 -19.83 -4.51 8.64
N GLN A 433 -18.52 -4.24 8.55
CA GLN A 433 -17.64 -4.29 9.72
C GLN A 433 -18.18 -3.40 10.85
N PRO A 434 -18.40 -3.94 12.07
CA PRO A 434 -18.96 -3.16 13.17
C PRO A 434 -18.03 -2.01 13.56
N VAL A 435 -18.60 -0.95 14.11
CA VAL A 435 -17.85 0.12 14.78
C VAL A 435 -17.34 -0.44 16.11
N ALA A 436 -16.08 -0.18 16.42
CA ALA A 436 -15.47 -0.58 17.68
C ALA A 436 -16.16 0.11 18.87
N ASP A 437 -16.13 -0.54 20.04
CA ASP A 437 -16.80 -0.03 21.23
C ASP A 437 -16.05 1.19 21.80
N VAL A 438 -16.72 1.96 22.66
CA VAL A 438 -16.09 3.10 23.37
C VAL A 438 -14.90 2.59 24.20
N GLY A 439 -13.76 3.23 24.04
CA GLY A 439 -12.52 2.86 24.72
C GLY A 439 -11.74 1.74 24.01
N GLU A 440 -12.18 1.28 22.84
CA GLU A 440 -11.36 0.46 21.94
C GLU A 440 -10.73 1.33 20.84
N TYR A 441 -9.62 0.86 20.26
CA TYR A 441 -9.03 1.50 19.07
C TYR A 441 -10.06 1.62 17.94
N GLY A 442 -10.15 2.81 17.34
CA GLY A 442 -11.13 3.10 16.27
C GLY A 442 -12.55 3.37 16.76
N GLY A 443 -12.80 3.24 18.07
CA GLY A 443 -14.09 3.50 18.72
C GLY A 443 -14.35 5.00 18.94
N PRO A 444 -15.62 5.41 19.12
CA PRO A 444 -15.94 6.79 19.43
C PRO A 444 -15.56 7.15 20.87
N VAL A 445 -15.37 8.44 21.14
CA VAL A 445 -15.01 8.98 22.47
C VAL A 445 -16.11 8.78 23.53
N HIS A 446 -17.36 8.58 23.12
CA HIS A 446 -18.49 8.21 23.96
C HIS A 446 -19.58 7.52 23.13
N ASP A 447 -20.57 6.92 23.79
CA ASP A 447 -21.67 6.24 23.12
C ASP A 447 -22.46 7.20 22.22
N LEU A 448 -22.47 6.91 20.92
CA LEU A 448 -23.23 7.66 19.92
C LEU A 448 -24.58 6.97 19.66
N THR A 449 -25.66 7.75 19.46
CA THR A 449 -27.00 7.20 19.22
C THR A 449 -27.76 8.00 18.16
N GLY A 450 -28.68 7.34 17.45
CA GLY A 450 -29.50 8.00 16.43
C GLY A 450 -28.64 8.63 15.34
N ALA A 451 -28.86 9.92 15.06
CA ALA A 451 -28.20 10.62 13.96
C ALA A 451 -26.67 10.70 14.12
N SER A 452 -26.13 10.82 15.34
CA SER A 452 -24.68 10.89 15.53
C SER A 452 -24.00 9.54 15.27
N ALA A 453 -24.65 8.43 15.60
CA ALA A 453 -24.12 7.10 15.30
C ALA A 453 -24.07 6.85 13.78
N GLU A 454 -25.11 7.27 13.04
CA GLU A 454 -25.12 7.15 11.58
C GLU A 454 -24.10 8.08 10.92
N LEU A 455 -23.92 9.30 11.44
CA LEU A 455 -22.91 10.24 10.94
C LEU A 455 -21.49 9.72 11.19
N TYR A 456 -21.22 9.11 12.36
CA TYR A 456 -19.92 8.47 12.64
C TYR A 456 -19.62 7.32 11.69
N LYS A 457 -20.61 6.44 11.44
CA LYS A 457 -20.46 5.34 10.47
C LYS A 457 -20.19 5.87 9.07
N ARG A 458 -20.94 6.89 8.63
CA ARG A 458 -20.72 7.51 7.32
C ARG A 458 -19.32 8.13 7.23
N GLY A 459 -18.89 8.85 8.25
CA GLY A 459 -17.57 9.47 8.27
C GLY A 459 -16.44 8.44 8.25
N ARG A 460 -16.63 7.32 8.96
CA ARG A 460 -15.73 6.16 8.91
C ARG A 460 -15.62 5.56 7.51
N GLU A 461 -16.75 5.39 6.80
CA GLU A 461 -16.76 4.92 5.41
C GLU A 461 -16.04 5.91 4.48
N VAL A 462 -16.27 7.21 4.64
CA VAL A 462 -15.60 8.26 3.85
C VAL A 462 -14.10 8.30 4.12
N PHE A 463 -13.69 8.10 5.38
CA PHE A 463 -12.27 8.04 5.79
C PHE A 463 -11.53 6.86 5.15
N ASP A 464 -12.22 5.72 4.99
CA ASP A 464 -11.70 4.49 4.40
C ASP A 464 -11.71 4.48 2.86
N ARG A 465 -12.63 5.22 2.25
CA ARG A 465 -12.90 5.20 0.81
C ARG A 465 -11.70 5.65 -0.02
N ASP A 466 -11.33 4.84 -1.01
CA ASP A 466 -10.38 5.22 -2.05
C ASP A 466 -11.03 6.22 -3.01
N MET A 467 -10.41 7.39 -3.18
CA MET A 467 -10.85 8.43 -4.10
C MET A 467 -10.40 8.09 -5.52
N THR A 468 -11.33 8.21 -6.47
CA THR A 468 -11.08 7.92 -7.88
C THR A 468 -10.58 9.17 -8.61
N LEU A 469 -10.00 8.99 -9.80
CA LEU A 469 -9.64 10.13 -10.65
C LEU A 469 -10.88 10.94 -11.04
N GLU A 470 -12.00 10.26 -11.32
CA GLU A 470 -13.29 10.90 -11.60
C GLU A 470 -13.90 11.63 -10.40
N ALA A 471 -13.44 11.33 -9.18
CA ALA A 471 -13.87 11.98 -7.95
C ALA A 471 -12.94 13.12 -7.49
N GLY A 472 -11.95 13.50 -8.31
CA GLY A 472 -11.03 14.61 -8.02
C GLY A 472 -9.72 14.21 -7.35
N LEU A 473 -9.31 12.93 -7.39
CA LEU A 473 -7.99 12.55 -6.87
C LEU A 473 -6.88 13.22 -7.68
N GLY A 474 -6.09 14.08 -7.06
CA GLY A 474 -4.96 14.78 -7.69
C GLY A 474 -5.19 16.29 -7.80
N PRO A 475 -4.45 17.02 -8.66
CA PRO A 475 -3.48 16.51 -9.63
C PRO A 475 -2.19 15.99 -8.99
N MET A 476 -1.86 16.37 -7.76
CA MET A 476 -0.74 15.83 -6.97
C MET A 476 -1.24 15.26 -5.64
N PHE A 477 -0.75 14.09 -5.25
CA PHE A 477 -1.22 13.41 -4.04
C PHE A 477 -0.16 12.48 -3.43
N ASN A 478 -0.32 12.22 -2.13
CA ASN A 478 0.49 11.25 -1.38
C ASN A 478 -0.32 9.97 -1.08
N GLY A 479 -1.62 10.11 -0.84
CA GLY A 479 -2.57 9.02 -0.63
C GLY A 479 -3.86 9.25 -1.41
N ASP A 480 -4.63 8.18 -1.63
CA ASP A 480 -5.95 8.23 -2.29
C ASP A 480 -7.11 8.13 -1.28
N SER A 481 -6.82 8.03 0.01
CA SER A 481 -7.80 8.02 1.11
C SER A 481 -7.16 8.55 2.38
N CYS A 482 -7.96 8.93 3.39
CA CYS A 482 -7.41 9.28 4.70
C CYS A 482 -6.75 8.06 5.35
N ARG A 483 -7.37 6.88 5.20
CA ARG A 483 -6.81 5.60 5.64
C ARG A 483 -5.43 5.33 5.04
N ALA A 484 -5.19 5.69 3.78
CA ALA A 484 -3.93 5.39 3.10
C ALA A 484 -2.72 5.74 3.98
N CYS A 485 -2.78 6.84 4.74
CA CYS A 485 -1.75 7.23 5.70
C CYS A 485 -2.11 6.93 7.17
N HIS A 486 -3.40 6.91 7.54
CA HIS A 486 -3.84 6.76 8.93
C HIS A 486 -4.55 5.44 9.22
N PHE A 487 -3.80 4.37 9.55
CA PHE A 487 -4.40 3.03 9.65
C PHE A 487 -3.90 2.09 10.74
N GLU A 488 -2.87 2.43 11.51
CA GLU A 488 -2.30 1.53 12.54
C GLU A 488 -2.58 1.98 13.99
N PRO A 489 -3.12 1.10 14.86
CA PRO A 489 -3.50 -0.30 14.62
C PRO A 489 -4.89 -0.48 13.98
N THR A 490 -5.65 0.61 13.89
CA THR A 490 -6.94 0.69 13.17
C THR A 490 -6.99 1.99 12.38
N ILE A 491 -7.97 2.14 11.48
CA ILE A 491 -8.20 3.40 10.77
C ILE A 491 -8.28 4.61 11.72
N GLY A 492 -7.65 5.71 11.33
CA GLY A 492 -7.37 6.86 12.21
C GLY A 492 -6.06 6.74 12.99
N GLY A 493 -5.35 5.64 12.82
CA GLY A 493 -4.04 5.36 13.41
C GLY A 493 -2.85 6.11 12.80
N ALA A 494 -1.65 5.71 13.21
CA ALA A 494 -0.41 6.19 12.61
C ALA A 494 -0.14 5.50 11.26
N GLY A 495 0.75 6.10 10.46
CA GLY A 495 1.21 5.54 9.20
C GLY A 495 2.62 4.93 9.30
N PRO A 496 2.93 3.91 8.49
CA PRO A 496 4.26 3.35 8.37
C PRO A 496 5.22 4.33 7.69
N VAL A 497 6.53 4.12 7.88
CA VAL A 497 7.60 4.98 7.32
C VAL A 497 7.53 5.15 5.79
N GLY A 498 7.04 4.13 5.06
CA GLY A 498 6.83 4.17 3.61
C GLY A 498 5.70 5.08 3.13
N LEU A 499 5.10 5.86 4.03
CA LEU A 499 4.09 6.89 3.75
C LEU A 499 4.42 8.22 4.43
N ASN A 500 5.66 8.39 4.89
CA ASN A 500 6.10 9.68 5.38
C ASN A 500 5.97 10.73 4.28
N VAL A 501 5.39 11.86 4.64
CA VAL A 501 5.27 13.01 3.77
C VAL A 501 6.66 13.60 3.55
N THR A 502 7.04 13.84 2.31
CA THR A 502 8.30 14.52 2.01
C THR A 502 8.08 16.02 1.93
N ARG A 503 8.89 16.80 2.64
CA ARG A 503 8.91 18.25 2.58
C ARG A 503 10.23 18.74 2.01
N GLU A 504 10.20 19.86 1.31
CA GLU A 504 11.37 20.53 0.73
C GLU A 504 11.49 21.99 1.17
N GLY A 505 12.70 22.53 1.04
CA GLY A 505 13.00 23.91 1.37
C GLY A 505 14.35 24.40 0.86
N ILE A 506 14.53 25.72 0.89
CA ILE A 506 15.74 26.40 0.46
C ILE A 506 16.35 27.11 1.68
N ILE A 507 17.53 26.68 2.12
CA ILE A 507 18.32 27.39 3.13
C ILE A 507 19.46 28.15 2.45
N GLU A 508 19.47 29.48 2.57
CA GLU A 508 20.54 30.31 2.02
C GLU A 508 21.84 30.10 2.83
N GLY A 509 22.92 29.72 2.14
CA GLY A 509 24.13 29.18 2.77
C GLY A 509 24.80 30.07 3.83
N GLU A 510 25.00 31.36 3.58
CA GLU A 510 25.71 32.24 4.54
C GLU A 510 24.82 32.76 5.67
N SER A 511 23.52 32.97 5.41
CA SER A 511 22.59 33.55 6.38
C SER A 511 21.86 32.49 7.21
N GLY A 512 21.75 31.27 6.69
CA GLY A 512 20.92 30.20 7.26
C GLY A 512 19.42 30.47 7.16
N LEU A 513 19.01 31.50 6.40
CA LEU A 513 17.60 31.85 6.25
C LEU A 513 16.88 30.81 5.39
N PHE A 514 15.71 30.39 5.86
CA PHE A 514 14.81 29.50 5.13
C PHE A 514 13.92 30.28 4.16
N PHE A 515 13.69 29.69 2.98
CA PHE A 515 12.73 30.14 1.99
C PHE A 515 11.87 28.97 1.53
N THR A 516 10.57 29.22 1.43
CA THR A 516 9.61 28.29 0.82
C THR A 516 9.81 28.26 -0.69
N PRO A 517 9.91 27.06 -1.31
CA PRO A 517 9.92 26.92 -2.76
C PRO A 517 8.66 27.46 -3.43
N GLU A 518 8.69 27.71 -4.74
CA GLU A 518 7.56 28.31 -5.46
C GLU A 518 6.30 27.44 -5.38
N GLY A 519 6.46 26.10 -5.45
CA GLY A 519 5.39 25.11 -5.31
C GLY A 519 4.94 24.83 -3.87
N GLY A 520 5.47 25.55 -2.88
CA GLY A 520 5.28 25.24 -1.47
C GLY A 520 6.31 24.23 -0.94
N THR A 521 6.14 23.81 0.31
CA THR A 521 7.09 22.88 0.94
C THR A 521 6.73 21.42 0.75
N LEU A 522 5.54 21.09 0.24
CA LEU A 522 5.08 19.72 0.10
C LEU A 522 5.56 19.13 -1.21
N LEU A 523 6.20 17.97 -1.15
CA LEU A 523 6.74 17.30 -2.31
C LEU A 523 6.08 15.93 -2.50
N HIS A 524 4.98 15.93 -3.26
CA HIS A 524 4.12 14.76 -3.46
C HIS A 524 4.83 13.54 -4.04
N ARG A 525 4.27 12.37 -3.77
CA ARG A 525 4.76 11.09 -4.27
C ARG A 525 4.27 10.78 -5.67
N LEU A 526 3.01 11.13 -5.96
CA LEU A 526 2.31 10.79 -7.18
C LEU A 526 1.66 12.04 -7.78
N ALA A 527 1.44 11.99 -9.09
CA ALA A 527 0.65 12.98 -9.82
C ALA A 527 -0.13 12.28 -10.95
N THR A 528 -1.23 12.88 -11.37
CA THR A 528 -2.12 12.32 -12.41
C THR A 528 -1.65 12.62 -13.82
N ASP A 529 -0.94 13.74 -14.02
CA ASP A 529 -0.53 14.26 -15.33
C ASP A 529 0.98 14.14 -15.61
N VAL A 530 1.79 13.82 -14.60
CA VAL A 530 3.24 13.66 -14.74
C VAL A 530 3.59 12.20 -15.05
N HIS A 531 4.29 12.00 -16.17
CA HIS A 531 4.99 10.74 -16.46
C HIS A 531 6.23 10.65 -15.58
N GLY A 532 6.06 10.16 -14.35
CA GLY A 532 7.14 10.01 -13.37
C GLY A 532 6.77 10.58 -12.00
N ARG A 533 7.78 10.69 -11.14
CA ARG A 533 7.62 11.25 -9.80
C ARG A 533 7.66 12.78 -9.89
N PRO A 534 6.81 13.53 -9.16
CA PRO A 534 6.92 14.99 -9.06
C PRO A 534 8.34 15.42 -8.68
N ALA A 535 8.90 16.35 -9.45
CA ALA A 535 10.26 16.85 -9.25
C ALA A 535 10.31 17.86 -8.09
N ALA A 536 11.42 17.86 -7.34
CA ALA A 536 11.71 18.91 -6.36
C ALA A 536 11.98 20.25 -7.06
N ASP A 537 11.82 21.34 -6.33
CA ASP A 537 12.29 22.66 -6.79
C ASP A 537 13.81 22.60 -7.06
N PRO A 538 14.30 23.08 -8.21
CA PRO A 538 15.73 23.03 -8.55
C PRO A 538 16.65 23.73 -7.55
N ASP A 539 16.14 24.71 -6.80
CA ASP A 539 16.89 25.46 -5.78
C ASP A 539 16.77 24.84 -4.38
N ALA A 540 15.87 23.84 -4.19
CA ALA A 540 15.71 23.15 -2.91
C ALA A 540 17.01 22.43 -2.51
N ASN A 541 17.42 22.65 -1.27
CA ASN A 541 18.66 22.08 -0.72
C ASN A 541 18.45 21.43 0.66
N VAL A 542 17.21 21.36 1.11
CA VAL A 542 16.79 20.62 2.30
C VAL A 542 15.59 19.76 1.94
N VAL A 543 15.61 18.51 2.41
CA VAL A 543 14.50 17.57 2.33
C VAL A 543 14.30 16.97 3.70
N GLU A 544 13.05 16.97 4.17
CA GLU A 544 12.64 16.46 5.48
C GLU A 544 11.50 15.44 5.31
N LEU A 545 11.51 14.38 6.12
CA LEU A 545 10.38 13.47 6.23
C LEU A 545 9.46 13.91 7.38
N ARG A 546 8.15 13.77 7.19
CA ARG A 546 7.13 13.93 8.22
C ARG A 546 6.32 12.64 8.36
N GLN A 547 6.47 11.98 9.50
CA GLN A 547 5.73 10.80 9.91
C GLN A 547 4.24 11.13 10.05
N THR A 548 3.37 10.20 9.69
CA THR A 548 1.92 10.40 9.80
C THR A 548 1.42 10.08 11.22
N PRO A 549 1.07 11.09 12.04
CA PRO A 549 0.68 10.85 13.43
C PRO A 549 -0.71 10.19 13.53
N PRO A 550 -1.03 9.53 14.66
CA PRO A 550 -2.38 9.05 14.92
C PRO A 550 -3.36 10.22 15.12
N LEU A 551 -4.63 9.99 14.77
CA LEU A 551 -5.74 10.96 14.89
C LEU A 551 -6.63 10.71 16.12
N TYR A 552 -6.32 9.70 16.92
CA TYR A 552 -7.11 9.35 18.11
C TYR A 552 -7.20 10.52 19.10
N GLY A 553 -8.43 10.86 19.52
CA GLY A 553 -8.68 11.87 20.54
C GLY A 553 -8.48 13.32 20.10
N LEU A 554 -8.24 13.61 18.82
CA LEU A 554 -8.00 14.99 18.36
C LEU A 554 -9.16 15.95 18.62
N GLY A 555 -10.40 15.47 18.65
CA GLY A 555 -11.54 16.30 19.06
C GLY A 555 -11.52 16.69 20.55
N LEU A 556 -10.81 15.95 21.41
CA LEU A 556 -10.55 16.39 22.80
C LEU A 556 -9.45 17.46 22.84
N VAL A 557 -8.42 17.32 22.01
CA VAL A 557 -7.37 18.33 21.85
C VAL A 557 -7.96 19.66 21.37
N ASP A 558 -8.88 19.62 20.42
CA ASP A 558 -9.58 20.81 19.91
C ASP A 558 -10.38 21.55 21.02
N GLN A 559 -10.83 20.83 22.05
CA GLN A 559 -11.57 21.38 23.18
C GLN A 559 -10.71 21.95 24.31
N ILE A 560 -9.39 21.81 24.26
CA ILE A 560 -8.47 22.40 25.25
C ILE A 560 -8.50 23.93 25.10
N PRO A 561 -8.74 24.72 26.16
CA PRO A 561 -8.70 26.18 26.04
C PRO A 561 -7.29 26.68 25.72
N GLU A 562 -7.15 27.72 24.88
CA GLU A 562 -5.84 28.31 24.57
C GLU A 562 -5.08 28.74 25.84
N ALA A 563 -5.80 29.27 26.83
CA ALA A 563 -5.23 29.67 28.12
C ALA A 563 -4.60 28.50 28.91
N ALA A 564 -5.05 27.25 28.68
CA ALA A 564 -4.45 26.08 29.31
C ALA A 564 -3.10 25.72 28.67
N ILE A 565 -2.99 25.87 27.34
CA ILE A 565 -1.72 25.71 26.61
C ILE A 565 -0.76 26.82 27.01
N GLU A 566 -1.22 28.07 26.98
CA GLU A 566 -0.42 29.26 27.35
C GLU A 566 0.11 29.21 28.78
N ALA A 567 -0.60 28.57 29.71
CA ALA A 567 -0.20 28.46 31.10
C ALA A 567 1.05 27.58 31.30
N ASN A 568 1.40 26.72 30.33
CA ASN A 568 2.59 25.88 30.37
C ASN A 568 3.81 26.53 29.66
N ALA A 569 3.62 27.64 28.95
CA ALA A 569 4.70 28.26 28.18
C ALA A 569 5.73 28.95 29.08
N ASP A 570 7.01 28.66 28.84
CA ASP A 570 8.16 29.28 29.51
C ASP A 570 9.24 29.66 28.48
N PRO A 571 8.96 30.55 27.51
CA PRO A 571 9.88 30.85 26.41
C PRO A 571 11.20 31.50 26.84
N ASP A 572 11.30 31.98 28.09
CA ASP A 572 12.50 32.63 28.62
C ASP A 572 13.24 31.74 29.64
N ASP A 573 12.86 30.46 29.81
CA ASP A 573 13.41 29.51 30.79
C ASP A 573 13.52 30.14 32.20
N MET A 574 12.38 30.60 32.71
CA MET A 574 12.31 31.29 34.00
C MET A 574 12.55 30.35 35.19
N ASN A 575 12.33 29.05 35.01
CA ASN A 575 12.58 28.05 36.04
C ASN A 575 14.04 27.52 36.03
N GLY A 576 14.81 27.74 34.95
CA GLY A 576 16.21 27.38 34.81
C GLY A 576 16.46 25.88 34.60
N ASP A 577 15.49 25.15 34.06
CA ASP A 577 15.60 23.72 33.74
C ASP A 577 16.17 23.45 32.34
N GLY A 578 16.34 24.49 31.53
CA GLY A 578 16.88 24.44 30.17
C GLY A 578 15.83 24.22 29.07
N ILE A 579 14.55 24.20 29.43
CA ILE A 579 13.42 24.01 28.51
C ILE A 579 12.74 25.37 28.29
N SER A 580 12.44 25.70 27.04
CA SER A 580 11.96 27.03 26.61
C SER A 580 10.70 26.94 25.77
N GLY A 581 9.78 26.05 26.15
CA GLY A 581 8.54 25.80 25.43
C GLY A 581 7.74 27.05 25.14
N ARG A 582 7.36 27.26 23.88
CA ARG A 582 6.63 28.45 23.44
C ARG A 582 5.37 28.11 22.66
N VAL A 583 4.40 29.00 22.72
CA VAL A 583 3.13 28.86 21.99
C VAL A 583 3.35 29.10 20.49
N ALA A 584 2.78 28.23 19.66
CA ALA A 584 2.62 28.48 18.22
C ALA A 584 1.50 29.49 17.99
N ARG A 585 1.81 30.80 17.95
CA ARG A 585 0.79 31.84 17.73
C ARG A 585 0.70 32.25 16.27
N LEU A 586 -0.41 31.92 15.63
CA LEU A 586 -0.64 32.15 14.20
C LEU A 586 -0.92 33.64 13.89
N ALA A 587 -0.90 33.99 12.61
CA ALA A 587 -1.03 35.38 12.14
C ALA A 587 -2.36 36.05 12.53
N ASP A 588 -3.43 35.26 12.69
CA ASP A 588 -4.74 35.73 13.13
C ASP A 588 -4.90 35.78 14.67
N GLY A 589 -3.86 35.38 15.41
CA GLY A 589 -3.77 35.42 16.86
C GLY A 589 -4.18 34.12 17.57
N ARG A 590 -4.78 33.15 16.86
CA ARG A 590 -5.14 31.82 17.41
C ARG A 590 -3.89 31.00 17.73
N VAL A 591 -4.04 30.05 18.66
CA VAL A 591 -3.00 29.08 18.99
C VAL A 591 -3.07 27.90 18.04
N GLY A 592 -1.95 27.60 17.37
CA GLY A 592 -1.77 26.40 16.57
C GLY A 592 -1.56 25.16 17.45
N ARG A 593 -2.25 24.07 17.10
CA ARG A 593 -2.41 22.86 17.93
C ARG A 593 -2.19 21.56 17.15
N PHE A 594 -2.41 21.59 15.83
CA PHE A 594 -2.36 20.40 14.98
C PHE A 594 -1.19 20.45 14.00
N GLY A 595 -0.77 19.26 13.54
CA GLY A 595 0.45 19.06 12.80
C GLY A 595 1.71 19.03 13.68
N TRP A 596 2.83 18.62 13.10
CA TRP A 596 4.14 18.55 13.76
C TRP A 596 4.72 19.90 14.14
N LYS A 597 4.33 20.97 13.44
CA LYS A 597 4.82 22.34 13.63
C LYS A 597 3.77 23.28 14.25
N GLY A 598 2.62 22.74 14.67
CA GLY A 598 1.52 23.53 15.23
C GLY A 598 0.96 24.55 14.24
N ASP A 599 0.78 24.15 12.98
CA ASP A 599 0.42 25.07 11.89
C ASP A 599 -1.08 25.41 11.86
N PHE A 600 -1.93 24.55 12.45
CA PHE A 600 -3.39 24.69 12.36
C PHE A 600 -4.04 24.89 13.74
N PRO A 601 -4.97 25.85 13.87
CA PRO A 601 -5.59 26.17 15.15
C PRO A 601 -6.81 25.31 15.49
N THR A 602 -7.46 24.69 14.50
CA THR A 602 -8.63 23.83 14.69
C THR A 602 -8.45 22.48 14.00
N LEU A 603 -9.19 21.48 14.45
CA LEU A 603 -9.20 20.17 13.81
C LEU A 603 -9.71 20.26 12.35
N GLU A 604 -10.69 21.12 12.09
CA GLU A 604 -11.25 21.29 10.75
C GLU A 604 -10.26 21.97 9.80
N ASP A 605 -9.47 22.96 10.27
CA ASP A 605 -8.35 23.51 9.49
C ASP A 605 -7.35 22.41 9.09
N PHE A 606 -7.02 21.51 10.01
CA PHE A 606 -6.11 20.39 9.75
C PHE A 606 -6.70 19.38 8.74
N VAL A 607 -7.98 19.03 8.85
CA VAL A 607 -8.65 18.13 7.89
C VAL A 607 -8.73 18.77 6.50
N ARG A 608 -9.05 20.08 6.43
CA ARG A 608 -9.09 20.81 5.15
C ARG A 608 -7.73 20.87 4.48
N ASP A 609 -6.66 21.11 5.25
CA ASP A 609 -5.29 21.05 4.75
C ASP A 609 -4.97 19.67 4.18
N ALA A 610 -5.24 18.60 4.93
CA ALA A 610 -4.95 17.24 4.50
C ALA A 610 -5.72 16.83 3.23
N LEU A 611 -7.00 17.20 3.10
CA LEU A 611 -7.79 16.91 1.90
C LEU A 611 -7.16 17.52 0.65
N SER A 612 -6.81 18.82 0.70
CA SER A 612 -6.24 19.50 -0.46
C SER A 612 -4.78 19.18 -0.71
N ASN A 613 -3.95 19.08 0.34
CA ASN A 613 -2.52 18.90 0.18
C ASN A 613 -2.11 17.43 0.08
N GLU A 614 -2.76 16.50 0.76
CA GLU A 614 -2.30 15.09 0.79
C GLU A 614 -3.09 14.18 -0.16
N VAL A 615 -4.35 14.52 -0.47
CA VAL A 615 -5.21 13.80 -1.44
C VAL A 615 -5.38 14.58 -2.75
N GLY A 616 -5.28 15.91 -2.71
CA GLY A 616 -5.42 16.78 -3.88
C GLY A 616 -6.79 17.45 -4.03
N LEU A 617 -7.76 17.13 -3.16
CA LEU A 617 -9.15 17.53 -3.36
C LEU A 617 -9.41 19.03 -3.15
N THR A 618 -10.25 19.61 -4.01
CA THR A 618 -10.76 20.97 -3.83
C THR A 618 -11.97 21.03 -2.91
N LEU A 619 -12.08 22.13 -2.17
CA LEU A 619 -13.08 22.35 -1.12
C LEU A 619 -13.80 23.68 -1.33
N ALA A 620 -15.01 23.83 -0.80
CA ALA A 620 -15.68 25.12 -0.83
C ALA A 620 -14.85 26.21 -0.13
N ASP A 621 -14.73 27.37 -0.77
CA ASP A 621 -14.07 28.56 -0.20
C ASP A 621 -14.81 29.04 1.05
N ASP A 622 -14.08 29.22 2.13
CA ASP A 622 -14.61 29.64 3.43
C ASP A 622 -13.54 30.39 4.23
N GLU A 623 -13.71 31.71 4.32
CA GLU A 623 -12.80 32.63 5.02
C GLU A 623 -12.69 32.36 6.54
N ALA A 624 -13.54 31.49 7.12
CA ALA A 624 -13.42 31.07 8.51
C ALA A 624 -12.20 30.17 8.77
N PHE A 625 -11.69 29.51 7.72
CA PHE A 625 -10.58 28.57 7.80
C PHE A 625 -9.31 29.15 7.17
N LEU A 626 -8.16 28.68 7.66
CA LEU A 626 -6.83 29.05 7.16
C LEU A 626 -6.33 28.11 6.05
N ALA A 627 -7.04 27.00 5.81
CA ALA A 627 -6.64 25.93 4.91
C ALA A 627 -7.77 25.45 3.99
N GLY A 628 -7.37 24.79 2.91
CA GLY A 628 -8.24 24.29 1.84
C GLY A 628 -8.01 25.04 0.53
N VAL A 629 -7.89 24.28 -0.56
CA VAL A 629 -7.75 24.80 -1.91
C VAL A 629 -9.14 24.83 -2.55
N ALA A 630 -9.54 25.98 -3.09
CA ALA A 630 -10.88 26.16 -3.64
C ALA A 630 -11.00 25.75 -5.11
N THR A 631 -9.88 25.77 -5.83
CA THR A 631 -9.81 25.48 -7.27
C THR A 631 -8.44 24.95 -7.63
N ASP A 632 -8.39 24.03 -8.59
CA ASP A 632 -7.15 23.62 -9.23
C ASP A 632 -7.29 23.59 -10.77
N ASP A 633 -6.31 23.00 -11.45
CA ASP A 633 -6.22 22.95 -12.92
C ASP A 633 -6.47 21.54 -13.48
N ASP A 634 -7.34 20.77 -12.83
CA ASP A 634 -7.69 19.42 -13.27
C ASP A 634 -8.94 19.39 -14.20
N ALA A 635 -9.48 18.20 -14.51
CA ALA A 635 -10.63 18.05 -15.42
C ALA A 635 -11.99 17.89 -14.70
N VAL A 636 -12.00 17.82 -13.37
CA VAL A 636 -13.17 17.63 -12.50
C VAL A 636 -13.71 19.01 -12.08
N GLU A 637 -15.00 19.09 -11.73
CA GLU A 637 -15.64 20.37 -11.39
C GLU A 637 -15.48 20.72 -9.91
N ASP A 638 -14.89 21.89 -9.64
CA ASP A 638 -14.72 22.41 -8.28
C ASP A 638 -16.03 22.90 -7.61
N PRO A 639 -16.18 22.73 -6.28
CA PRO A 639 -15.32 21.93 -5.42
C PRO A 639 -15.64 20.43 -5.53
N GLU A 640 -14.60 19.60 -5.53
CA GLU A 640 -14.72 18.15 -5.69
C GLU A 640 -15.24 17.46 -4.42
N PHE A 641 -14.92 18.01 -3.24
CA PHE A 641 -15.28 17.42 -1.97
C PHE A 641 -16.09 18.38 -1.08
N GLY A 642 -17.20 17.90 -0.54
CA GLY A 642 -18.11 18.74 0.26
C GLY A 642 -19.36 18.03 0.75
N GLY A 643 -20.35 18.83 1.15
CA GLY A 643 -21.68 18.33 1.53
C GLY A 643 -21.68 17.41 2.75
N GLU A 644 -22.52 16.36 2.70
CA GLU A 644 -22.69 15.43 3.84
C GLU A 644 -21.44 14.59 4.10
N ASP A 645 -20.67 14.24 3.08
CA ASP A 645 -19.44 13.45 3.24
C ASP A 645 -18.35 14.23 3.98
N TYR A 646 -18.19 15.51 3.66
CA TYR A 646 -17.28 16.41 4.38
C TYR A 646 -17.67 16.55 5.86
N LEU A 647 -18.95 16.82 6.14
CA LEU A 647 -19.44 16.92 7.52
C LEU A 647 -19.27 15.61 8.29
N ALA A 648 -19.49 14.48 7.63
CA ALA A 648 -19.33 13.16 8.22
C ALA A 648 -17.85 12.87 8.55
N LEU A 649 -16.93 13.20 7.63
CA LEU A 649 -15.50 13.04 7.84
C LEU A 649 -14.98 13.86 9.02
N VAL A 650 -15.30 15.16 9.07
CA VAL A 650 -14.93 16.04 10.19
C VAL A 650 -15.53 15.52 11.49
N PHE A 651 -16.79 15.09 11.47
CA PHE A 651 -17.45 14.53 12.65
C PHE A 651 -16.79 13.23 13.14
N TYR A 652 -16.43 12.32 12.23
CA TYR A 652 -15.75 11.08 12.56
C TYR A 652 -14.39 11.36 13.21
N THR A 653 -13.55 12.20 12.61
CA THR A 653 -12.24 12.55 13.18
C THR A 653 -12.38 13.25 14.53
N ALA A 654 -13.39 14.11 14.70
CA ALA A 654 -13.65 14.79 15.97
C ALA A 654 -14.17 13.84 17.07
N MET A 655 -14.91 12.80 16.70
CA MET A 655 -15.48 11.84 17.65
C MET A 655 -14.60 10.61 17.88
N LEU A 656 -13.52 10.44 17.11
CA LEU A 656 -12.59 9.33 17.26
C LEU A 656 -11.95 9.38 18.67
N GLY A 657 -12.18 8.35 19.46
CA GLY A 657 -11.76 8.30 20.85
C GLY A 657 -10.23 8.22 21.01
N PRO A 658 -9.69 8.63 22.17
CA PRO A 658 -8.30 8.33 22.51
C PRO A 658 -8.11 6.81 22.68
N PRO A 659 -6.87 6.29 22.54
CA PRO A 659 -6.58 4.88 22.75
C PRO A 659 -6.93 4.40 24.18
N PRO A 660 -7.21 3.09 24.37
CA PRO A 660 -7.34 2.51 25.71
C PRO A 660 -6.06 2.69 26.51
N GLN A 661 -6.19 3.22 27.73
CA GLN A 661 -5.10 3.28 28.71
C GLN A 661 -5.20 2.11 29.70
N ALA A 662 -4.05 1.67 30.24
CA ALA A 662 -4.03 0.65 31.28
C ALA A 662 -4.87 1.07 32.50
N ALA A 663 -5.83 0.22 32.91
CA ALA A 663 -6.71 0.51 34.04
C ALA A 663 -5.97 0.59 35.39
N SER A 664 -4.80 -0.04 35.49
CA SER A 664 -3.89 0.01 36.62
C SER A 664 -2.48 -0.32 36.16
N LEU A 665 -1.49 0.37 36.72
CA LEU A 665 -0.08 0.05 36.52
C LEU A 665 0.35 -1.09 37.45
N ASP A 666 1.22 -1.97 36.97
CA ASP A 666 1.93 -2.92 37.82
C ASP A 666 3.13 -2.27 38.55
N GLU A 667 3.93 -3.08 39.28
CA GLU A 667 5.07 -2.58 40.05
C GLU A 667 6.14 -1.94 39.15
N THR A 668 6.44 -2.54 38.00
CA THR A 668 7.44 -2.04 37.05
C THR A 668 6.95 -0.75 36.40
N GLN A 669 5.69 -0.74 35.94
CA GLN A 669 5.08 0.44 35.32
C GLN A 669 4.92 1.60 36.31
N THR A 670 4.63 1.32 37.58
CA THR A 670 4.59 2.36 38.64
C THR A 670 5.98 2.96 38.87
N GLU A 671 7.03 2.15 38.82
CA GLU A 671 8.40 2.64 38.88
C GLU A 671 8.75 3.47 37.63
N GLY A 672 8.29 3.03 36.44
CA GLY A 672 8.39 3.79 35.20
C GLY A 672 7.71 5.16 35.26
N GLU A 673 6.50 5.26 35.79
CA GLU A 673 5.79 6.53 36.03
C GLU A 673 6.62 7.46 36.95
N ARG A 674 7.20 6.91 38.02
CA ARG A 674 8.07 7.65 38.93
C ARG A 674 9.34 8.14 38.24
N LEU A 675 9.94 7.31 37.38
CA LEU A 675 11.12 7.63 36.60
C LEU A 675 10.83 8.68 35.53
N PHE A 676 9.64 8.67 34.93
CA PHE A 676 9.21 9.66 33.94
C PHE A 676 9.33 11.09 34.47
N GLY A 677 8.84 11.34 35.68
CA GLY A 677 9.01 12.63 36.36
C GLY A 677 10.43 12.86 36.90
N GLN A 678 11.12 11.81 37.38
CA GLN A 678 12.50 11.97 37.89
C GLN A 678 13.50 12.35 36.79
N VAL A 679 13.37 11.76 35.62
CA VAL A 679 14.16 12.06 34.43
C VAL A 679 13.76 13.43 33.86
N GLY A 680 12.52 13.87 34.10
CA GLY A 680 12.00 15.19 33.73
C GLY A 680 11.27 15.22 32.39
N CYS A 681 10.79 14.08 31.92
CA CYS A 681 10.00 13.96 30.69
C CYS A 681 8.70 14.79 30.77
N ASP A 682 8.13 14.91 31.97
CA ASP A 682 6.91 15.65 32.29
C ASP A 682 7.04 17.18 32.18
N SER A 683 8.24 17.69 31.91
CA SER A 683 8.48 19.13 31.67
C SER A 683 7.95 19.61 30.33
N CYS A 684 7.88 18.71 29.33
CA CYS A 684 7.21 18.95 28.03
C CYS A 684 5.99 18.03 27.87
N HIS A 685 6.14 16.75 28.23
CA HIS A 685 5.08 15.74 28.14
C HIS A 685 4.15 15.79 29.36
N VAL A 686 3.50 16.94 29.56
CA VAL A 686 2.62 17.21 30.70
C VAL A 686 1.45 16.22 30.73
N PRO A 687 1.25 15.46 31.83
CA PRO A 687 0.30 14.34 31.85
C PRO A 687 -1.13 14.68 31.45
N GLU A 688 -1.64 15.84 31.89
CA GLU A 688 -3.01 16.26 31.61
C GLU A 688 -3.17 17.76 31.37
N LEU A 689 -4.06 18.10 30.44
CA LEU A 689 -4.55 19.47 30.22
C LEU A 689 -6.07 19.53 30.42
N PRO A 690 -6.63 20.62 30.99
CA PRO A 690 -8.08 20.75 31.15
C PRO A 690 -8.77 21.07 29.82
N THR A 691 -9.95 20.51 29.60
CA THR A 691 -10.91 20.97 28.57
C THR A 691 -11.65 22.22 29.01
N GLY A 692 -12.42 22.84 28.10
CA GLY A 692 -13.34 23.93 28.43
C GLY A 692 -14.41 23.58 29.48
N SER A 693 -14.77 22.30 29.66
CA SER A 693 -15.66 21.84 30.74
C SER A 693 -14.94 21.63 32.08
N GLY A 694 -13.61 21.65 32.07
CA GLY A 694 -12.76 21.37 33.23
C GLY A 694 -12.41 19.89 33.41
N GLU A 695 -12.88 19.00 32.54
CA GLU A 695 -12.46 17.60 32.53
C GLU A 695 -11.02 17.48 31.99
N PRO A 696 -10.14 16.71 32.64
CA PRO A 696 -8.76 16.55 32.20
C PRO A 696 -8.65 15.63 30.98
N VAL A 697 -7.82 16.02 30.03
CA VAL A 697 -7.39 15.23 28.88
C VAL A 697 -5.99 14.69 29.18
N ARG A 698 -5.85 13.37 29.31
CA ARG A 698 -4.57 12.71 29.64
C ARG A 698 -3.72 12.42 28.40
N LEU A 699 -3.31 13.48 27.72
CA LEU A 699 -2.58 13.40 26.44
C LEU A 699 -1.05 13.34 26.56
N PHE A 700 -0.47 13.63 27.72
CA PHE A 700 0.99 13.68 27.91
C PHE A 700 1.71 14.64 26.95
N SER A 701 1.18 15.87 26.87
CA SER A 701 1.69 16.94 26.01
C SER A 701 1.21 18.30 26.52
N ASP A 702 2.09 19.28 26.45
CA ASP A 702 1.78 20.70 26.66
C ASP A 702 1.28 21.42 25.38
N LEU A 703 1.36 20.76 24.22
CA LEU A 703 1.08 21.29 22.88
C LEU A 703 1.94 22.50 22.48
N LEU A 704 3.08 22.72 23.14
CA LEU A 704 4.01 23.80 22.83
C LEU A 704 5.04 23.38 21.79
N LEU A 705 5.68 24.38 21.19
CA LEU A 705 6.85 24.21 20.33
C LEU A 705 8.12 24.15 21.18
N HIS A 706 8.94 23.14 20.91
CA HIS A 706 10.25 22.94 21.53
C HIS A 706 11.32 22.68 20.48
N ASP A 707 12.50 23.25 20.68
CA ASP A 707 13.71 22.88 19.95
C ASP A 707 14.24 21.55 20.45
N VAL A 708 13.90 20.46 19.74
CA VAL A 708 14.27 19.08 20.12
C VAL A 708 15.24 18.42 19.14
N ALA A 709 15.81 19.20 18.20
CA ALA A 709 16.72 18.70 17.18
C ALA A 709 18.17 19.18 17.39
N PRO A 710 19.18 18.45 16.90
CA PRO A 710 20.60 18.85 16.97
C PRO A 710 20.87 20.23 16.37
N GLU A 711 21.92 20.93 16.82
CA GLU A 711 22.28 22.28 16.31
C GLU A 711 22.58 22.30 14.79
N ASP A 712 23.08 21.19 14.26
CA ASP A 712 23.36 21.02 12.83
C ASP A 712 22.17 20.51 12.02
N TYR A 713 21.01 20.27 12.66
CA TYR A 713 19.78 19.91 11.96
C TYR A 713 19.37 21.00 10.96
N ARG A 714 19.00 20.58 9.76
CA ARG A 714 18.50 21.43 8.68
C ARG A 714 17.18 20.82 8.22
N GLY A 715 16.09 21.45 8.64
CA GLY A 715 14.73 21.03 8.30
C GLY A 715 13.93 22.15 7.63
N VAL A 716 12.64 21.94 7.55
CA VAL A 716 11.64 22.81 6.92
C VAL A 716 10.87 23.56 8.01
N GLU A 717 10.78 24.88 7.87
CA GLU A 717 10.01 25.71 8.80
C GLU A 717 8.49 25.43 8.67
N GLY A 718 7.76 25.62 9.78
CA GLY A 718 6.31 25.74 9.77
C GLY A 718 5.87 27.17 9.51
N VAL A 719 4.59 27.47 9.72
CA VAL A 719 4.05 28.83 9.60
C VAL A 719 4.72 29.78 10.60
N VAL A 720 4.97 29.29 11.82
CA VAL A 720 5.62 30.04 12.91
C VAL A 720 6.72 29.28 13.64
N ALA A 721 6.84 27.97 13.41
CA ALA A 721 7.87 27.13 14.01
C ALA A 721 9.14 27.14 13.14
N GLY A 722 10.29 27.33 13.77
CA GLY A 722 11.59 27.22 13.13
C GLY A 722 11.92 25.78 12.72
N THR A 723 13.07 25.64 12.05
CA THR A 723 13.51 24.36 11.48
C THR A 723 13.64 23.26 12.52
N ARG A 724 14.13 23.58 13.73
CA ARG A 724 14.36 22.62 14.83
C ARG A 724 13.21 22.50 15.82
N GLU A 725 12.19 23.33 15.68
CA GLU A 725 11.07 23.38 16.63
C GLU A 725 9.96 22.41 16.21
N PHE A 726 9.50 21.59 17.13
CA PHE A 726 8.39 20.67 16.92
C PHE A 726 7.40 20.78 18.07
N ARG A 727 6.12 20.58 17.76
CA ARG A 727 5.05 20.53 18.74
C ARG A 727 5.16 19.21 19.51
N THR A 728 5.12 19.25 20.84
CA THR A 728 5.07 18.04 21.68
C THR A 728 3.88 17.16 21.28
N PRO A 729 4.05 15.97 20.66
CA PRO A 729 2.92 15.12 20.31
C PRO A 729 2.32 14.43 21.56
N PRO A 730 1.02 14.09 21.55
CA PRO A 730 0.45 13.23 22.59
C PRO A 730 1.17 11.88 22.69
N LEU A 731 1.36 11.36 23.90
CA LEU A 731 1.98 10.03 24.14
C LEU A 731 0.95 8.91 24.43
N TRP A 732 -0.35 9.20 24.40
CA TRP A 732 -1.36 8.14 24.58
C TRP A 732 -1.25 7.10 23.45
N GLY A 733 -1.38 5.81 23.77
CA GLY A 733 -1.27 4.71 22.80
C GLY A 733 0.06 4.64 22.04
N ILE A 734 1.15 5.25 22.56
CA ILE A 734 2.42 5.36 21.85
C ILE A 734 2.99 3.99 21.44
N SER A 735 2.71 2.92 22.20
CA SER A 735 3.15 1.55 21.87
C SER A 735 2.63 1.00 20.53
N GLN A 736 1.59 1.61 19.95
CA GLN A 736 0.96 1.15 18.71
C GLN A 736 1.07 2.17 17.57
N THR A 737 1.86 3.23 17.74
CA THR A 737 1.92 4.36 16.80
C THR A 737 3.32 4.62 16.28
N GLY A 738 4.22 3.63 16.40
CA GLY A 738 5.50 3.65 15.72
C GLY A 738 5.35 3.68 14.20
N PRO A 739 6.40 4.04 13.45
CA PRO A 739 7.71 4.46 13.95
C PRO A 739 7.66 5.86 14.60
N TYR A 740 8.68 6.18 15.39
CA TYR A 740 8.70 7.35 16.27
C TYR A 740 9.52 8.51 15.72
N MET A 741 9.40 9.65 16.40
CA MET A 741 9.90 10.98 16.00
C MET A 741 9.14 11.56 14.81
N HIS A 742 9.35 12.85 14.54
CA HIS A 742 8.65 13.54 13.44
C HIS A 742 9.02 12.99 12.07
N ASP A 743 10.15 12.30 11.94
CA ASP A 743 10.67 11.75 10.68
C ASP A 743 10.47 10.24 10.56
N GLY A 744 9.91 9.59 11.58
CA GLY A 744 9.66 8.15 11.60
C GLY A 744 10.93 7.30 11.51
N LEU A 745 12.09 7.85 11.84
CA LEU A 745 13.36 7.11 11.74
C LEU A 745 13.60 6.21 12.96
N ALA A 746 12.88 6.40 14.08
CA ALA A 746 13.11 5.64 15.31
C ALA A 746 12.22 4.40 15.35
N GLY A 747 12.81 3.21 15.40
CA GLY A 747 12.11 1.93 15.45
C GLY A 747 11.62 1.57 16.85
N THR A 748 12.25 2.12 17.89
CA THR A 748 11.93 1.82 19.30
C THR A 748 11.75 3.08 20.14
N LEU A 749 11.04 2.95 21.27
CA LEU A 749 10.87 4.04 22.23
C LEU A 749 12.22 4.46 22.86
N ASP A 750 13.12 3.51 23.15
CA ASP A 750 14.46 3.83 23.67
C ASP A 750 15.25 4.67 22.65
N GLU A 751 15.23 4.30 21.38
CA GLU A 751 15.88 5.07 20.31
C GLU A 751 15.26 6.47 20.18
N ALA A 752 13.92 6.56 20.21
CA ALA A 752 13.22 7.84 20.14
C ALA A 752 13.63 8.78 21.28
N ILE A 753 13.72 8.26 22.52
CA ILE A 753 14.20 9.04 23.68
C ILE A 753 15.63 9.55 23.43
N ARG A 754 16.54 8.68 22.98
CA ARG A 754 17.94 9.05 22.74
C ARG A 754 18.15 10.04 21.60
N ARG A 755 17.22 10.11 20.64
CA ARG A 755 17.29 11.06 19.51
C ARG A 755 16.92 12.49 19.88
N HIS A 756 16.31 12.72 21.04
CA HIS A 756 16.02 14.09 21.48
C HIS A 756 17.31 14.88 21.68
N ALA A 757 17.29 16.14 21.26
CA ALA A 757 18.40 17.09 21.41
C ALA A 757 17.86 18.47 21.82
N GLY A 758 18.65 19.54 21.66
CA GLY A 758 18.23 20.89 22.00
C GLY A 758 17.82 21.03 23.48
N GLU A 759 16.61 21.54 23.72
CA GLU A 759 16.00 21.71 25.04
C GLU A 759 15.93 20.40 25.84
N ALA A 760 15.74 19.26 25.15
CA ALA A 760 15.61 17.96 25.78
C ALA A 760 16.96 17.28 26.09
N ALA A 761 18.11 17.85 25.70
CA ALA A 761 19.42 17.23 25.88
C ALA A 761 19.71 16.88 27.36
N GLY A 762 19.32 17.76 28.29
CA GLY A 762 19.49 17.50 29.73
C GLY A 762 18.61 16.36 30.27
N VAL A 763 17.45 16.12 29.64
CA VAL A 763 16.56 14.98 29.94
C VAL A 763 17.21 13.69 29.45
N VAL A 764 17.73 13.68 28.22
CA VAL A 764 18.44 12.52 27.64
C VAL A 764 19.68 12.15 28.47
N GLU A 765 20.48 13.13 28.90
CA GLU A 765 21.61 12.86 29.80
C GLU A 765 21.18 12.16 31.10
N ARG A 766 20.04 12.53 31.68
CA ARG A 766 19.51 11.88 32.88
C ARG A 766 18.97 10.47 32.59
N TYR A 767 18.36 10.26 31.43
CA TYR A 767 17.93 8.93 30.96
C TYR A 767 19.11 7.97 30.73
N GLU A 768 20.25 8.48 30.26
CA GLU A 768 21.46 7.67 30.10
C GLU A 768 22.10 7.27 31.44
N LEU A 769 21.89 8.07 32.49
CA LEU A 769 22.47 7.86 33.82
C LEU A 769 21.72 6.83 34.68
N ILE A 770 20.45 6.56 34.40
CA ILE A 770 19.70 5.49 35.07
C ILE A 770 20.14 4.10 34.57
N SER A 771 19.85 3.05 35.31
CA SER A 771 20.22 1.68 34.96
C SER A 771 19.39 1.12 33.80
N ASP A 772 19.87 0.04 33.16
CA ASP A 772 19.12 -0.65 32.10
C ASP A 772 17.73 -1.14 32.57
N GLU A 773 17.64 -1.58 33.83
CA GLU A 773 16.38 -2.01 34.46
C GLU A 773 15.41 -0.83 34.65
N GLU A 774 15.92 0.33 35.07
CA GLU A 774 15.12 1.56 35.18
C GLU A 774 14.69 2.08 33.79
N ARG A 775 15.55 2.01 32.78
CA ARG A 775 15.16 2.35 31.39
C ARG A 775 14.05 1.44 30.88
N ALA A 776 14.19 0.13 31.08
CA ALA A 776 13.15 -0.83 30.70
C ALA A 776 11.83 -0.54 31.42
N ALA A 777 11.86 -0.22 32.72
CA ALA A 777 10.66 0.16 33.46
C ALA A 777 9.98 1.42 32.92
N LEU A 778 10.77 2.44 32.52
CA LEU A 778 10.25 3.64 31.88
C LEU A 778 9.60 3.34 30.52
N VAL A 779 10.22 2.48 29.70
CA VAL A 779 9.65 2.03 28.41
C VAL A 779 8.35 1.26 28.64
N GLU A 780 8.30 0.31 29.59
CA GLU A 780 7.07 -0.43 29.92
C GLU A 780 5.94 0.48 30.42
N TYR A 781 6.26 1.58 31.10
CA TYR A 781 5.27 2.60 31.46
C TYR A 781 4.75 3.36 30.24
N LEU A 782 5.63 3.79 29.33
CA LEU A 782 5.22 4.41 28.07
C LEU A 782 4.34 3.49 27.25
N GLU A 783 4.63 2.19 27.24
CA GLU A 783 3.82 1.21 26.52
C GLU A 783 2.40 1.03 27.09
N ALA A 784 2.20 1.42 28.35
CA ALA A 784 0.92 1.34 29.06
C ALA A 784 0.03 2.59 28.93
N LEU A 785 0.57 3.68 28.37
CA LEU A 785 -0.14 4.93 28.03
C LEU A 785 -1.00 4.75 26.78
#